data_AF-A0A922N5T7-F1
#
_entry.id   AF-A0A922N5T7-F1
#
_cell.length_a   1.000
_cell.length_b   1.000
_cell.length_c   1.000
_cell.angle_alpha   90.00
_cell.angle_beta   90.00
_cell.angle_gamma   90.00
#
_symmetry.space_group_name_H-M   'P 1'
#
loop_
_entity.id
_entity.type
_entity.pdbx_description
1 polymer ?
#
loop_
_entity_poly.entity_id
_entity_poly.type
_entity_poly.pdbx_seq_one_letter_code
_entity_poly.pdbx_strand_id
1 'polypeptide(L)'
;MADDEFDFSDDDFDHLPTNTLDHLEASALRATQHQADKTRDPESDYGLDDDGDEVINLDDAPQYARPQDEYDHLGHGIQVQDAPRTSQADPNHLLQRIKKLEQDKARERREAQELKVKLQTKAGEADTLRRRYDADTRRHERQLADQQHAHSAEVAKLRADMDKLRREKDEVTTDNMFNQHEAREAGMTRRTARAMPSRPKSAAPAISPARTPRKVQKTLGTLGDGFDDDDVVMASPSRHKTATPKQPGKRKRQIADQSPIPLPALQLSEPRSRRREQGPPPPPSTLAVPQIHGALLDHFRRDDRRFTLLHRLLSHPSSNGTDRILEALTLHSFPSTPSKRLSSTVYDALADINTLDVHELALHICHIFLDLWKQCHNEKHYTPTALILDALHFLLACEPVETAVKITERIVPLIIATVDLVADPISKAAKGGEKAVAELYSTWQREVASQINVEDCLELLHLIASSCLSSSDSGAITRLWQTIPSSFAIMLLVKEQPQQQITLMLRILATSALTNTLGPITTVDSTQDNQANNEDALLNRLTNLFTEIPKPVPDPSAQPTSPQAISEPDLWDLRLLVLSVLTQFSIPEYGSSRLAQNRLCIGRLIKYLDYCITSLYRFPISPTQDHKVDSINATMKLIYHVATTNADFDIKGKLVNTLGGQHAYLVALTRLAFSEGLVLEAGIEDEVVNMAHDILDEGLSMEEGDAFGKVFSSGSTT
;
A
#
# COMPACT_ATOMS: atom_id res chain seq x y z
N MET A 1 33.59 -12.50 8.55
CA MET A 1 34.19 -11.18 8.93
C MET A 1 33.14 -10.11 8.72
N ALA A 2 32.34 -9.78 9.73
CA ALA A 2 32.14 -10.53 10.97
C ALA A 2 30.64 -10.80 11.10
N ASP A 3 30.32 -11.84 11.84
CA ASP A 3 29.04 -12.51 11.78
C ASP A 3 28.39 -12.31 13.16
N ASP A 4 27.30 -11.55 13.24
CA ASP A 4 26.60 -11.25 14.50
C ASP A 4 25.61 -12.38 14.82
N GLU A 5 26.12 -13.42 15.47
CA GLU A 5 25.37 -14.60 15.93
C GLU A 5 24.62 -14.27 17.24
N PHE A 6 23.29 -14.35 17.22
CA PHE A 6 22.45 -14.11 18.40
C PHE A 6 22.49 -15.32 19.35
N ASP A 7 23.30 -15.23 20.39
CA ASP A 7 23.42 -16.25 21.44
C ASP A 7 22.21 -16.24 22.38
N PHE A 8 21.41 -17.31 22.32
CA PHE A 8 20.28 -17.59 23.22
C PHE A 8 20.65 -18.76 24.16
N SER A 9 21.49 -18.51 25.15
CA SER A 9 21.75 -19.46 26.25
C SER A 9 20.64 -19.37 27.30
N ASP A 10 19.88 -20.46 27.49
CA ASP A 10 18.65 -20.54 28.29
C ASP A 10 18.93 -20.99 29.75
N ASP A 11 19.85 -20.28 30.43
CA ASP A 11 20.38 -20.69 31.75
C ASP A 11 19.44 -20.38 32.95
N ASP A 12 18.34 -19.65 32.76
CA ASP A 12 17.47 -19.20 33.86
C ASP A 12 16.54 -20.29 34.45
N PHE A 13 16.38 -21.45 33.76
CA PHE A 13 15.52 -22.54 34.24
C PHE A 13 16.15 -23.41 35.34
N ASP A 14 17.48 -23.51 35.38
CA ASP A 14 18.23 -24.39 36.31
C ASP A 14 18.27 -23.89 37.77
N HIS A 15 17.52 -22.83 38.08
CA HIS A 15 17.42 -22.23 39.43
C HIS A 15 16.05 -22.42 40.10
N LEU A 16 15.12 -23.13 39.47
CA LEU A 16 13.84 -23.50 40.08
C LEU A 16 14.02 -24.66 41.08
N PRO A 17 13.55 -24.54 42.33
CA PRO A 17 13.62 -25.65 43.28
C PRO A 17 12.71 -26.79 42.82
N THR A 18 13.20 -28.03 42.90
CA THR A 18 12.67 -29.24 42.22
C THR A 18 11.18 -29.56 42.36
N ASN A 19 10.48 -28.93 43.30
CA ASN A 19 9.08 -29.20 43.63
C ASN A 19 8.10 -28.19 43.00
N THR A 20 8.60 -27.24 42.18
CA THR A 20 7.76 -26.23 41.49
C THR A 20 6.82 -26.85 40.46
N LEU A 21 7.30 -27.83 39.68
CA LEU A 21 6.51 -28.55 38.68
C LEU A 21 5.36 -29.33 39.33
N ASP A 22 5.66 -30.16 40.34
CA ASP A 22 4.65 -30.89 41.12
C ASP A 22 3.56 -29.95 41.70
N HIS A 23 3.97 -28.76 42.16
CA HIS A 23 3.05 -27.79 42.76
C HIS A 23 2.21 -27.05 41.69
N LEU A 24 2.70 -26.93 40.45
CA LEU A 24 1.94 -26.46 39.29
C LEU A 24 0.95 -27.52 38.81
N GLU A 25 1.37 -28.77 38.66
CA GLU A 25 0.50 -29.89 38.26
C GLU A 25 -0.64 -30.09 39.27
N ALA A 26 -0.33 -30.13 40.56
CA ALA A 26 -1.34 -30.26 41.63
C ALA A 26 -2.32 -29.07 41.66
N SER A 27 -1.92 -27.89 41.19
CA SER A 27 -2.79 -26.71 41.07
C SER A 27 -3.68 -26.80 39.83
N ALA A 28 -3.14 -27.22 38.69
CA ALA A 28 -3.88 -27.40 37.44
C ALA A 28 -4.96 -28.50 37.56
N LEU A 29 -4.62 -29.66 38.16
CA LEU A 29 -5.57 -30.73 38.44
C LEU A 29 -6.72 -30.25 39.35
N ARG A 30 -6.40 -29.51 40.42
CA ARG A 30 -7.41 -28.96 41.34
C ARG A 30 -8.31 -27.89 40.66
N ALA A 31 -7.78 -27.09 39.75
CA ALA A 31 -8.56 -26.13 38.98
C ALA A 31 -9.58 -26.81 38.06
N THR A 32 -9.15 -27.83 37.28
CA THR A 32 -10.04 -28.53 36.35
C THR A 32 -11.19 -29.27 37.03
N GLN A 33 -10.99 -29.80 38.25
CA GLN A 33 -12.04 -30.51 38.99
C GLN A 33 -13.17 -29.60 39.52
N HIS A 34 -12.94 -28.29 39.70
CA HIS A 34 -13.99 -27.37 40.15
C HIS A 34 -14.92 -26.85 39.03
N GLN A 35 -14.61 -27.09 37.76
CA GLN A 35 -15.41 -26.60 36.63
C GLN A 35 -16.49 -27.58 36.15
N ALA A 36 -16.50 -28.83 36.64
CA ALA A 36 -17.36 -29.90 36.13
C ALA A 36 -18.79 -29.94 36.73
N ASP A 37 -19.03 -29.28 37.87
CA ASP A 37 -20.25 -29.49 38.70
C ASP A 37 -21.34 -28.39 38.53
N LYS A 38 -21.27 -27.58 37.46
CA LYS A 38 -22.26 -26.52 37.17
C LYS A 38 -22.72 -26.47 35.70
N THR A 39 -23.24 -27.59 35.20
CA THR A 39 -24.10 -27.62 34.00
C THR A 39 -25.36 -28.45 34.25
N ARG A 40 -26.43 -27.78 34.69
CA ARG A 40 -27.81 -28.31 34.74
C ARG A 40 -28.80 -27.15 34.65
N ASP A 41 -29.36 -26.95 33.46
CA ASP A 41 -30.64 -26.24 33.30
C ASP A 41 -31.77 -27.09 33.93
N PRO A 42 -32.91 -26.49 34.31
CA PRO A 42 -33.94 -26.25 33.30
C PRO A 42 -34.75 -24.95 33.44
N GLU A 43 -35.38 -24.57 32.32
CA GLU A 43 -36.73 -23.98 32.15
C GLU A 43 -37.26 -22.85 33.06
N SER A 44 -37.64 -21.74 32.40
CA SER A 44 -38.90 -20.98 32.57
C SER A 44 -39.18 -20.20 33.88
N ASP A 45 -39.66 -18.95 33.72
CA ASP A 45 -41.07 -18.57 33.94
C ASP A 45 -41.26 -17.17 34.58
N TYR A 46 -42.06 -16.31 33.93
CA TYR A 46 -42.42 -14.92 34.33
C TYR A 46 -41.23 -13.96 34.64
N GLY A 47 -41.40 -12.64 34.80
CA GLY A 47 -42.59 -11.79 34.64
C GLY A 47 -42.19 -10.30 34.67
N LEU A 48 -43.12 -9.40 34.34
CA LEU A 48 -42.97 -7.97 34.59
C LEU A 48 -43.28 -7.68 36.08
N ASP A 49 -42.56 -6.75 36.70
CA ASP A 49 -43.12 -5.46 37.16
C ASP A 49 -42.11 -4.65 38.02
N ASP A 50 -41.90 -3.40 37.58
CA ASP A 50 -41.74 -2.12 38.32
C ASP A 50 -40.80 -1.89 39.53
N ASP A 51 -40.60 -0.59 39.79
CA ASP A 51 -40.10 0.09 41.01
C ASP A 51 -38.67 -0.21 41.56
N GLY A 52 -37.85 0.85 41.68
CA GLY A 52 -36.80 0.93 42.72
C GLY A 52 -35.50 1.63 42.33
N ASP A 53 -35.36 2.93 42.67
CA ASP A 53 -34.05 3.59 42.72
C ASP A 53 -33.19 3.03 43.86
N GLU A 54 -31.96 2.57 43.58
CA GLU A 54 -30.92 2.50 44.63
C GLU A 54 -29.52 2.87 44.09
N VAL A 55 -29.09 4.08 44.41
CA VAL A 55 -27.83 4.67 43.93
C VAL A 55 -26.68 4.30 44.87
N ILE A 56 -25.79 3.41 44.43
CA ILE A 56 -24.67 2.93 45.25
C ILE A 56 -23.55 3.99 45.29
N ASN A 57 -23.56 4.83 46.33
CA ASN A 57 -22.44 5.74 46.63
C ASN A 57 -21.20 4.95 47.07
N LEU A 58 -20.12 5.02 46.30
CA LEU A 58 -18.84 4.36 46.59
C LEU A 58 -17.92 5.24 47.47
N ASP A 59 -18.40 5.66 48.64
CA ASP A 59 -17.57 6.41 49.59
C ASP A 59 -18.06 6.32 51.06
N ASP A 60 -17.89 5.16 51.71
CA ASP A 60 -17.77 5.10 53.18
C ASP A 60 -17.07 3.81 53.68
N ALA A 61 -16.43 3.87 54.85
CA ALA A 61 -15.56 2.80 55.37
C ALA A 61 -16.15 2.07 56.61
N PRO A 62 -16.11 0.72 56.68
CA PRO A 62 -16.88 -0.02 57.66
C PRO A 62 -16.28 -0.03 59.08
N GLN A 63 -17.09 0.39 60.06
CA GLN A 63 -16.89 0.09 61.49
C GLN A 63 -17.96 -0.90 61.95
N TYR A 64 -17.56 -2.14 62.30
CA TYR A 64 -18.48 -3.16 62.83
C TYR A 64 -18.41 -3.27 64.35
N ALA A 65 -19.56 -3.40 65.02
CA ALA A 65 -19.64 -3.57 66.47
C ALA A 65 -20.80 -4.48 66.92
N ARG A 66 -20.46 -5.50 67.74
CA ARG A 66 -21.33 -6.36 68.58
C ARG A 66 -22.31 -7.31 67.87
N PRO A 67 -22.55 -8.48 68.50
CA PRO A 67 -23.74 -8.63 69.37
C PRO A 67 -23.45 -8.66 70.89
N GLN A 68 -24.54 -8.68 71.67
CA GLN A 68 -24.64 -9.17 73.06
C GLN A 68 -25.44 -10.50 73.02
N ASP A 69 -25.66 -11.33 74.05
CA ASP A 69 -25.89 -11.14 75.50
C ASP A 69 -25.08 -12.19 76.30
N GLU A 70 -24.42 -11.86 77.42
CA GLU A 70 -24.93 -11.58 78.78
C GLU A 70 -25.41 -12.83 79.55
N TYR A 71 -24.68 -13.21 80.62
CA TYR A 71 -25.20 -13.44 81.98
C TYR A 71 -24.06 -13.71 82.99
N ASP A 72 -24.30 -13.38 84.26
CA ASP A 72 -23.33 -13.39 85.36
C ASP A 72 -22.84 -14.78 85.82
N HIS A 73 -21.57 -14.86 86.27
CA HIS A 73 -21.31 -15.09 87.71
C HIS A 73 -19.85 -14.81 88.13
N LEU A 74 -19.69 -14.22 89.33
CA LEU A 74 -18.40 -14.12 90.02
C LEU A 74 -17.94 -15.50 90.54
N GLY A 75 -16.70 -15.89 90.23
CA GLY A 75 -16.09 -17.13 90.73
C GLY A 75 -14.57 -17.03 90.84
N HIS A 76 -14.04 -17.03 92.08
CA HIS A 76 -12.62 -16.86 92.37
C HIS A 76 -12.03 -18.21 92.85
N GLY A 77 -11.21 -18.91 92.04
CA GLY A 77 -10.51 -20.10 92.54
C GLY A 77 -10.00 -21.14 91.52
N ILE A 78 -8.69 -21.11 91.28
CA ILE A 78 -7.75 -22.25 91.16
C ILE A 78 -8.32 -23.67 90.94
N GLN A 79 -8.04 -24.24 89.76
CA GLN A 79 -7.65 -25.65 89.50
C GLN A 79 -6.72 -25.62 88.27
N VAL A 80 -5.55 -26.27 88.17
CA VAL A 80 -4.86 -27.32 88.96
C VAL A 80 -5.49 -28.72 88.88
N GLN A 81 -5.09 -29.43 87.83
CA GLN A 81 -4.85 -30.89 87.76
C GLN A 81 -3.83 -31.11 86.61
N ASP A 82 -2.77 -31.90 86.74
CA ASP A 82 -2.32 -32.69 87.90
C ASP A 82 -0.79 -32.63 88.10
N ALA A 83 -0.36 -32.97 89.32
CA ALA A 83 1.05 -32.99 89.69
C ALA A 83 1.73 -34.31 89.25
N PRO A 84 3.06 -34.31 89.05
CA PRO A 84 3.87 -34.56 90.24
C PRO A 84 5.09 -33.63 90.42
N ARG A 85 5.30 -33.24 91.68
CA ARG A 85 6.60 -33.15 92.36
C ARG A 85 7.72 -32.34 91.68
N THR A 86 7.92 -31.13 92.20
CA THR A 86 9.25 -30.55 92.52
C THR A 86 10.39 -30.80 91.51
N SER A 87 10.55 -29.86 90.57
CA SER A 87 11.88 -29.37 90.18
C SER A 87 11.77 -27.91 89.77
N GLN A 88 12.82 -27.13 90.00
CA GLN A 88 12.82 -25.71 89.67
C GLN A 88 12.60 -25.51 88.17
N ALA A 89 11.63 -24.67 87.79
CA ALA A 89 11.73 -23.94 86.54
C ALA A 89 12.90 -22.97 86.72
N ASP A 90 14.12 -23.44 86.42
CA ASP A 90 15.37 -22.76 86.74
C ASP A 90 15.29 -21.29 86.30
N PRO A 91 15.46 -20.31 87.21
CA PRO A 91 15.40 -18.89 86.85
C PRO A 91 16.37 -18.56 85.70
N ASN A 92 17.49 -19.29 85.56
CA ASN A 92 18.39 -19.14 84.42
C ASN A 92 17.72 -19.44 83.08
N HIS A 93 16.84 -20.44 82.99
CA HIS A 93 16.17 -20.81 81.74
C HIS A 93 15.08 -19.79 81.34
N LEU A 94 14.35 -19.25 82.32
CA LEU A 94 13.41 -18.15 82.07
C LEU A 94 14.14 -16.85 81.67
N LEU A 95 15.24 -16.52 82.35
CA LEU A 95 16.09 -15.38 82.00
C LEU A 95 16.73 -15.55 80.60
N GLN A 96 17.14 -16.77 80.22
CA GLN A 96 17.61 -17.07 78.86
C GLN A 96 16.51 -16.85 77.82
N ARG A 97 15.27 -17.28 78.08
CA ARG A 97 14.14 -17.07 77.15
C ARG A 97 13.75 -15.59 77.04
N ILE A 98 13.76 -14.84 78.15
CA ILE A 98 13.56 -13.38 78.14
C ILE A 98 14.66 -12.70 77.32
N LYS A 99 15.93 -12.99 77.61
CA LYS A 99 17.09 -12.45 76.88
C LYS A 99 17.05 -12.78 75.39
N LYS A 100 16.58 -13.97 75.00
CA LYS A 100 16.38 -14.33 73.60
C LYS A 100 15.26 -13.48 72.96
N LEU A 101 14.10 -13.35 73.60
CA LEU A 101 13.01 -12.51 73.11
C LEU A 101 13.39 -11.02 73.02
N GLU A 102 14.22 -10.53 73.94
CA GLU A 102 14.80 -9.18 73.86
C GLU A 102 15.76 -9.02 72.67
N GLN A 103 16.59 -10.03 72.38
CA GLN A 103 17.45 -10.04 71.18
C GLN A 103 16.64 -10.14 69.88
N ASP A 104 15.61 -10.99 69.83
CA ASP A 104 14.73 -11.14 68.68
C ASP A 104 13.97 -9.83 68.41
N LYS A 105 13.37 -9.22 69.43
CA LYS A 105 12.71 -7.90 69.37
C LYS A 105 13.66 -6.75 69.02
N ALA A 106 14.93 -6.85 69.41
CA ALA A 106 15.97 -5.89 69.03
C ALA A 106 16.47 -6.08 67.58
N ARG A 107 16.38 -7.30 67.03
CA ARG A 107 16.65 -7.58 65.60
C ARG A 107 15.51 -7.08 64.73
N GLU A 108 14.27 -7.48 65.02
CA GLU A 108 13.05 -7.09 64.31
C GLU A 108 12.91 -5.55 64.24
N ARG A 109 13.22 -4.83 65.33
CA ARG A 109 13.23 -3.36 65.34
C ARG A 109 14.29 -2.73 64.43
N ARG A 110 15.43 -3.38 64.18
CA ARG A 110 16.44 -2.91 63.21
C ARG A 110 15.98 -3.18 61.79
N GLU A 111 15.45 -4.36 61.52
CA GLU A 111 14.91 -4.76 60.22
C GLU A 111 13.77 -3.81 59.80
N ALA A 112 12.85 -3.48 60.72
CA ALA A 112 11.79 -2.49 60.50
C ALA A 112 12.33 -1.06 60.26
N GLN A 113 13.43 -0.67 60.93
CA GLN A 113 14.09 0.62 60.69
C GLN A 113 14.79 0.66 59.33
N GLU A 114 15.46 -0.42 58.93
CA GLU A 114 16.13 -0.55 57.64
C GLU A 114 15.13 -0.55 56.47
N LEU A 115 14.02 -1.28 56.61
CA LEU A 115 12.91 -1.25 55.65
C LEU A 115 12.31 0.15 55.53
N LYS A 116 12.14 0.88 56.65
CA LYS A 116 11.66 2.26 56.62
C LYS A 116 12.63 3.21 55.91
N VAL A 117 13.95 3.04 56.09
CA VAL A 117 14.96 3.81 55.34
C VAL A 117 14.91 3.48 53.85
N LYS A 118 14.82 2.19 53.47
CA LYS A 118 14.70 1.75 52.08
C LYS A 118 13.45 2.30 51.38
N LEU A 119 12.31 2.33 52.08
CA LEU A 119 11.08 2.97 51.59
C LEU A 119 11.26 4.48 51.43
N GLN A 120 11.91 5.16 52.38
CA GLN A 120 12.17 6.60 52.29
C GLN A 120 13.11 6.95 51.12
N THR A 121 14.14 6.14 50.84
CA THR A 121 14.99 6.32 49.66
C THR A 121 14.22 6.08 48.36
N LYS A 122 13.37 5.04 48.30
CA LYS A 122 12.56 4.75 47.09
C LYS A 122 11.49 5.81 46.83
N ALA A 123 10.89 6.39 47.87
CA ALA A 123 10.02 7.55 47.73
C ALA A 123 10.78 8.77 47.16
N GLY A 124 12.01 9.03 47.65
CA GLY A 124 12.88 10.07 47.12
C GLY A 124 13.25 9.87 45.65
N GLU A 125 13.59 8.64 45.26
CA GLU A 125 13.83 8.28 43.85
C GLU A 125 12.59 8.56 42.98
N ALA A 126 11.41 8.08 43.39
CA ALA A 126 10.16 8.30 42.67
C ALA A 126 9.82 9.79 42.47
N ASP A 127 10.02 10.62 43.50
CA ASP A 127 9.84 12.07 43.42
C ASP A 127 10.84 12.73 42.45
N THR A 128 12.09 12.25 42.38
CA THR A 128 13.05 12.75 41.38
C THR A 128 12.72 12.31 39.96
N LEU A 129 12.10 11.13 39.76
CA LEU A 129 11.64 10.67 38.46
C LEU A 129 10.44 11.49 37.97
N ARG A 130 9.43 11.73 38.82
CA ARG A 130 8.29 12.62 38.53
C ARG A 130 8.76 14.01 38.08
N ARG A 131 9.65 14.64 38.85
CA ARG A 131 10.18 15.99 38.50
C ARG A 131 11.01 16.02 37.21
N ARG A 132 11.58 14.89 36.77
CA ARG A 132 12.25 14.80 35.45
C ARG A 132 11.21 14.67 34.34
N TYR A 133 10.23 13.78 34.52
CA TYR A 133 9.11 13.62 33.60
C TYR A 133 8.39 14.95 33.36
N ASP A 134 7.97 15.65 34.42
CA ASP A 134 7.34 16.98 34.33
C ASP A 134 8.19 18.02 33.58
N ALA A 135 9.52 17.93 33.69
CA ALA A 135 10.45 18.85 33.05
C ALA A 135 10.66 18.54 31.56
N ASP A 136 10.63 17.26 31.18
CA ASP A 136 10.78 16.82 29.79
C ASP A 136 9.45 16.88 29.02
N THR A 137 8.30 16.60 29.63
CA THR A 137 6.97 16.91 29.06
C THR A 137 6.88 18.39 28.69
N ARG A 138 7.25 19.30 29.61
CA ARG A 138 7.30 20.76 29.36
C ARG A 138 8.34 21.20 28.33
N ARG A 139 9.28 20.33 27.93
CA ARG A 139 10.19 20.57 26.80
C ARG A 139 9.55 20.12 25.49
N HIS A 140 8.88 18.96 25.50
CA HIS A 140 8.17 18.43 24.33
C HIS A 140 6.99 19.34 23.93
N GLU A 141 6.20 19.81 24.91
CA GLU A 141 5.15 20.82 24.70
C GLU A 141 5.67 22.08 23.98
N ARG A 142 6.84 22.58 24.40
CA ARG A 142 7.48 23.76 23.78
C ARG A 142 7.99 23.46 22.38
N GLN A 143 8.62 22.31 22.17
CA GLN A 143 9.08 21.90 20.84
C GLN A 143 7.91 21.75 19.85
N LEU A 144 6.76 21.22 20.29
CA LEU A 144 5.54 21.17 19.49
C LEU A 144 4.99 22.58 19.20
N ALA A 145 4.94 23.47 20.19
CA ALA A 145 4.50 24.85 19.99
C ALA A 145 5.44 25.63 19.03
N ASP A 146 6.76 25.47 19.18
CA ASP A 146 7.77 26.07 18.29
C ASP A 146 7.65 25.53 16.85
N GLN A 147 7.40 24.23 16.69
CA GLN A 147 7.17 23.60 15.37
C GLN A 147 5.85 24.07 14.73
N GLN A 148 4.76 24.14 15.49
CA GLN A 148 3.47 24.67 15.00
C GLN A 148 3.57 26.15 14.61
N HIS A 149 4.32 26.96 15.38
CA HIS A 149 4.59 28.35 15.03
C HIS A 149 5.46 28.47 13.76
N ALA A 150 6.50 27.65 13.62
CA ALA A 150 7.33 27.60 12.40
C ALA A 150 6.50 27.22 11.17
N HIS A 151 5.73 26.13 11.25
CA HIS A 151 4.88 25.65 10.16
C HIS A 151 3.81 26.67 9.76
N SER A 152 3.12 27.29 10.72
CA SER A 152 2.12 28.34 10.43
C SER A 152 2.75 29.60 9.81
N ALA A 153 3.97 29.97 10.20
CA ALA A 153 4.72 31.05 9.55
C ALA A 153 5.12 30.71 8.10
N GLU A 154 5.53 29.46 7.82
CA GLU A 154 5.82 29.01 6.46
C GLU A 154 4.56 28.95 5.58
N VAL A 155 3.43 28.45 6.11
CA VAL A 155 2.13 28.47 5.41
C VAL A 155 1.67 29.91 5.14
N ALA A 156 1.85 30.83 6.09
CA ALA A 156 1.53 32.26 5.88
C ALA A 156 2.39 32.88 4.78
N LYS A 157 3.70 32.55 4.73
CA LYS A 157 4.61 32.98 3.67
C LYS A 157 4.20 32.42 2.30
N LEU A 158 3.94 31.12 2.20
CA LEU A 158 3.51 30.49 0.95
C LEU A 158 2.19 31.08 0.42
N ARG A 159 1.24 31.42 1.31
CA ARG A 159 0.02 32.15 0.93
C ARG A 159 0.32 33.55 0.41
N ALA A 160 1.23 34.30 1.05
CA ALA A 160 1.63 35.62 0.58
C ALA A 160 2.34 35.59 -0.79
N ASP A 161 3.20 34.59 -1.02
CA ASP A 161 3.87 34.37 -2.31
C ASP A 161 2.87 33.95 -3.41
N MET A 162 1.86 33.13 -3.08
CA MET A 162 0.76 32.79 -4.00
C MET A 162 -0.10 34.00 -4.36
N ASP A 163 -0.45 34.86 -3.40
CA ASP A 163 -1.22 36.08 -3.68
C ASP A 163 -0.41 37.15 -4.42
N LYS A 164 0.92 37.15 -4.26
CA LYS A 164 1.82 37.95 -5.11
C LYS A 164 1.80 37.44 -6.56
N LEU A 165 1.95 36.14 -6.78
CA LEU A 165 1.88 35.52 -8.12
C LEU A 165 0.50 35.66 -8.78
N ARG A 166 -0.58 35.68 -8.00
CA ARG A 166 -1.93 36.02 -8.50
C ARG A 166 -2.00 37.46 -9.02
N ARG A 167 -1.52 38.45 -8.24
CA ARG A 167 -1.50 39.86 -8.68
C ARG A 167 -0.63 40.07 -9.92
N GLU A 168 0.53 39.43 -9.99
CA GLU A 168 1.41 39.48 -11.17
C GLU A 168 0.75 38.83 -12.41
N LYS A 169 0.02 37.73 -12.24
CA LYS A 169 -0.80 37.14 -13.32
C LYS A 169 -1.90 38.10 -13.76
N ASP A 170 -2.65 38.68 -12.81
CA ASP A 170 -3.77 39.56 -13.12
C ASP A 170 -3.29 40.82 -13.86
N GLU A 171 -2.20 41.45 -13.39
CA GLU A 171 -1.49 42.56 -14.05
C GLU A 171 -1.10 42.19 -15.50
N VAL A 172 -0.44 41.04 -15.70
CA VAL A 172 -0.09 40.54 -17.05
C VAL A 172 -1.32 40.27 -17.92
N THR A 173 -2.46 39.83 -17.35
CA THR A 173 -3.70 39.69 -18.13
C THR A 173 -4.32 41.03 -18.52
N THR A 174 -4.26 42.04 -17.64
CA THR A 174 -4.72 43.39 -17.97
C THR A 174 -3.84 44.06 -19.02
N ASP A 175 -2.51 43.90 -18.93
CA ASP A 175 -1.56 44.36 -19.95
C ASP A 175 -1.81 43.67 -21.30
N ASN A 176 -2.02 42.35 -21.31
CA ASN A 176 -2.33 41.62 -22.53
C ASN A 176 -3.67 42.08 -23.15
N MET A 177 -4.68 42.35 -22.32
CA MET A 177 -5.96 42.92 -22.77
C MET A 177 -5.80 44.32 -23.36
N PHE A 178 -4.99 45.18 -22.74
CA PHE A 178 -4.70 46.53 -23.23
C PHE A 178 -3.93 46.50 -24.56
N ASN A 179 -2.85 45.71 -24.64
CA ASN A 179 -2.08 45.50 -25.87
C ASN A 179 -2.97 44.94 -27.00
N GLN A 180 -3.91 44.06 -26.69
CA GLN A 180 -4.90 43.56 -27.65
C GLN A 180 -5.95 44.60 -28.06
N HIS A 181 -6.23 45.62 -27.25
CA HIS A 181 -7.09 46.75 -27.63
C HIS A 181 -6.33 47.68 -28.59
N GLU A 182 -5.13 48.13 -28.18
CA GLU A 182 -4.28 49.00 -29.00
C GLU A 182 -3.94 48.35 -30.35
N ALA A 183 -3.64 47.05 -30.38
CA ALA A 183 -3.42 46.32 -31.64
C ALA A 183 -4.66 46.27 -32.55
N ARG A 184 -5.88 46.23 -31.99
CA ARG A 184 -7.13 46.32 -32.78
C ARG A 184 -7.35 47.72 -33.34
N GLU A 185 -7.09 48.77 -32.56
CA GLU A 185 -7.19 50.17 -33.01
C GLU A 185 -6.12 50.52 -34.05
N ALA A 186 -4.87 50.08 -33.86
CA ALA A 186 -3.81 50.16 -34.86
C ALA A 186 -4.15 49.35 -36.13
N GLY A 187 -4.88 48.24 -35.99
CA GLY A 187 -5.42 47.46 -37.10
C GLY A 187 -6.54 48.17 -37.87
N MET A 188 -7.43 48.88 -37.18
CA MET A 188 -8.50 49.68 -37.80
C MET A 188 -7.97 50.93 -38.50
N THR A 189 -7.09 51.70 -37.84
CA THR A 189 -6.48 52.91 -38.42
C THR A 189 -5.60 52.62 -39.64
N ARG A 190 -5.03 51.41 -39.76
CA ARG A 190 -4.33 50.98 -40.99
C ARG A 190 -5.24 50.58 -42.15
N ARG A 191 -6.55 50.34 -41.93
CA ARG A 191 -7.49 49.98 -43.01
C ARG A 191 -8.01 51.18 -43.82
N THR A 192 -7.77 52.41 -43.37
CA THR A 192 -8.20 53.64 -44.07
C THR A 192 -7.11 54.32 -44.91
N ALA A 193 -5.86 53.84 -44.85
CA ALA A 193 -4.72 54.40 -45.61
C ALA A 193 -4.41 53.57 -46.87
N ARG A 194 -4.67 54.13 -48.07
CA ARG A 194 -4.26 53.55 -49.36
C ARG A 194 -2.73 53.63 -49.55
N ALA A 195 -2.17 52.66 -50.26
CA ALA A 195 -0.73 52.54 -50.49
C ALA A 195 -0.18 53.54 -51.55
N MET A 196 1.09 53.92 -51.39
CA MET A 196 2.09 54.12 -52.46
C MET A 196 3.51 53.86 -51.92
N PRO A 197 4.52 53.48 -52.75
CA PRO A 197 5.80 52.96 -52.27
C PRO A 197 7.01 53.90 -52.46
N SER A 198 8.10 53.69 -51.69
CA SER A 198 9.48 53.86 -52.19
C SER A 198 10.55 53.23 -51.27
N ARG A 199 11.70 52.92 -51.89
CA ARG A 199 13.01 52.51 -51.34
C ARG A 199 14.03 53.56 -51.90
N PRO A 200 15.32 53.66 -51.48
CA PRO A 200 16.05 52.88 -50.48
C PRO A 200 17.05 53.67 -49.57
N LYS A 201 17.66 52.91 -48.63
CA LYS A 201 19.08 53.01 -48.16
C LYS A 201 19.61 54.23 -47.37
N SER A 202 19.94 53.95 -46.10
CA SER A 202 21.25 54.16 -45.43
C SER A 202 21.99 55.51 -45.49
N ALA A 203 22.17 56.13 -44.32
CA ALA A 203 23.48 56.27 -43.66
C ALA A 203 23.35 56.78 -42.21
N ALA A 204 24.40 56.58 -41.40
CA ALA A 204 24.66 57.20 -40.09
C ALA A 204 26.18 57.58 -40.06
N PRO A 205 26.77 58.21 -39.02
CA PRO A 205 26.19 58.79 -37.79
C PRO A 205 26.70 60.23 -37.47
N ALA A 206 26.19 60.83 -36.37
CA ALA A 206 26.68 62.07 -35.70
C ALA A 206 26.58 63.38 -36.54
N ILE A 207 26.60 64.62 -36.02
CA ILE A 207 27.15 65.20 -34.77
C ILE A 207 26.18 66.24 -34.14
N SER A 208 26.28 66.36 -32.81
CA SER A 208 26.06 67.46 -31.82
C SER A 208 26.14 68.94 -32.31
N PRO A 209 26.00 70.02 -31.47
CA PRO A 209 26.01 70.10 -29.99
C PRO A 209 25.04 71.14 -29.31
N ALA A 210 25.06 71.24 -27.96
CA ALA A 210 25.28 72.51 -27.20
C ALA A 210 25.07 72.42 -25.65
N ARG A 211 25.99 73.05 -24.90
CA ARG A 211 25.91 73.71 -23.56
C ARG A 211 25.25 73.06 -22.30
N THR A 212 26.06 73.02 -21.25
CA THR A 212 25.80 72.90 -19.78
C THR A 212 25.24 74.23 -19.17
N PRO A 213 24.89 74.41 -17.84
CA PRO A 213 25.27 73.60 -16.65
C PRO A 213 24.30 73.51 -15.41
N ARG A 214 24.73 72.72 -14.39
CA ARG A 214 24.57 72.85 -12.91
C ARG A 214 23.30 73.42 -12.21
N LYS A 215 22.87 72.64 -11.20
CA LYS A 215 22.35 73.00 -9.83
C LYS A 215 20.87 73.45 -9.61
N VAL A 216 20.18 72.62 -8.80
CA VAL A 216 19.39 72.95 -7.57
C VAL A 216 18.10 73.76 -7.67
N GLN A 217 16.96 73.07 -7.40
CA GLN A 217 16.07 73.33 -6.25
C GLN A 217 15.30 72.01 -5.93
N LYS A 218 14.95 71.56 -4.70
CA LYS A 218 14.43 72.17 -3.45
C LYS A 218 12.99 72.72 -3.57
N THR A 219 12.03 72.49 -2.67
CA THR A 219 11.86 71.54 -1.53
C THR A 219 10.45 71.71 -0.93
N LEU A 220 9.75 70.61 -0.57
CA LEU A 220 8.89 70.40 0.63
C LEU A 220 8.33 68.96 0.53
N GLY A 221 8.18 68.12 1.57
CA GLY A 221 8.30 68.31 3.03
C GLY A 221 6.94 68.16 3.71
N THR A 222 6.74 67.50 4.87
CA THR A 222 7.59 66.71 5.83
C THR A 222 6.69 65.60 6.44
N LEU A 223 7.04 64.70 7.40
CA LEU A 223 8.11 64.49 8.39
C LEU A 223 8.50 62.98 8.41
N GLY A 224 9.51 62.47 9.13
CA GLY A 224 10.61 63.16 9.84
C GLY A 224 10.77 62.84 11.34
N ASP A 225 11.35 61.69 11.70
CA ASP A 225 12.07 61.40 12.96
C ASP A 225 12.82 60.03 12.83
N GLY A 226 13.96 59.72 13.46
CA GLY A 226 14.95 60.61 14.09
C GLY A 226 15.81 59.95 15.20
N PHE A 227 17.04 59.49 14.88
CA PHE A 227 18.11 59.08 15.84
C PHE A 227 17.74 57.89 16.78
N ASP A 228 18.60 57.25 17.58
CA ASP A 228 20.08 57.07 17.67
C ASP A 228 20.31 55.64 18.28
N ASP A 229 21.50 55.05 18.43
CA ASP A 229 22.92 55.45 18.30
C ASP A 229 23.73 54.25 17.71
N ASP A 230 25.06 54.29 17.74
CA ASP A 230 25.98 53.18 17.39
C ASP A 230 26.44 52.36 18.64
N ASP A 231 27.33 51.39 18.43
CA ASP A 231 28.33 50.87 19.40
C ASP A 231 27.99 49.76 20.46
N VAL A 232 29.07 49.17 21.01
CA VAL A 232 29.23 48.22 22.15
C VAL A 232 28.85 46.72 21.99
N VAL A 233 29.89 45.99 21.57
CA VAL A 233 30.19 44.56 21.79
C VAL A 233 29.83 43.98 23.19
N MET A 234 29.06 42.87 23.22
CA MET A 234 29.26 41.71 24.12
C MET A 234 28.77 40.43 23.40
N ALA A 235 29.57 39.40 23.10
CA ALA A 235 30.35 38.53 23.98
C ALA A 235 29.49 37.72 24.98
N SER A 236 29.13 36.48 24.58
CA SER A 236 28.61 35.43 25.47
C SER A 236 29.43 34.13 25.29
N PRO A 237 29.61 33.29 26.34
CA PRO A 237 30.90 32.62 26.51
C PRO A 237 30.90 31.08 26.42
N SER A 238 32.01 30.57 25.88
CA SER A 238 32.77 29.42 26.41
C SER A 238 32.18 27.98 26.40
N ARG A 239 32.56 27.22 25.34
CA ARG A 239 33.23 25.88 25.39
C ARG A 239 32.35 24.65 25.74
N HIS A 240 32.61 23.40 25.29
CA HIS A 240 33.84 22.68 24.85
C HIS A 240 33.43 21.33 24.11
N LYS A 241 34.23 20.45 23.42
CA LYS A 241 35.69 20.34 23.09
C LYS A 241 36.11 19.26 22.02
N THR A 242 35.82 19.37 20.72
CA THR A 242 36.45 18.48 19.68
C THR A 242 36.67 19.24 18.34
N ALA A 243 37.86 19.49 17.77
CA ALA A 243 39.24 18.96 17.85
C ALA A 243 39.68 18.03 16.69
N THR A 244 39.71 18.56 15.46
CA THR A 244 40.62 18.12 14.37
C THR A 244 41.15 19.34 13.59
N PRO A 245 42.44 19.39 13.20
CA PRO A 245 43.04 20.58 12.60
C PRO A 245 42.98 20.60 11.05
N LYS A 246 42.89 21.81 10.48
CA LYS A 246 43.18 22.08 9.05
C LYS A 246 44.45 22.92 8.92
N GLN A 247 45.29 22.62 7.92
CA GLN A 247 46.24 23.56 7.33
C GLN A 247 46.15 23.49 5.78
N PRO A 248 46.44 24.58 5.03
CA PRO A 248 45.95 24.75 3.66
C PRO A 248 47.00 24.56 2.54
N GLY A 249 46.55 24.19 1.32
CA GLY A 249 47.43 23.83 0.19
C GLY A 249 46.89 24.14 -1.23
N LYS A 250 46.45 25.38 -1.47
CA LYS A 250 46.02 26.00 -2.76
C LYS A 250 46.40 25.26 -4.09
N ARG A 251 45.41 24.89 -4.93
CA ARG A 251 45.24 25.39 -6.34
C ARG A 251 44.04 24.80 -7.15
N LYS A 252 42.93 25.54 -7.14
CA LYS A 252 41.97 25.84 -8.25
C LYS A 252 42.14 25.14 -9.62
N ARG A 253 41.15 24.32 -10.02
CA ARG A 253 40.36 24.42 -11.28
C ARG A 253 39.05 23.60 -11.23
N GLN A 254 38.25 23.61 -12.30
CA GLN A 254 36.81 23.34 -12.30
C GLN A 254 36.40 22.04 -13.03
N ILE A 255 35.32 21.41 -12.53
CA ILE A 255 34.14 20.86 -13.23
C ILE A 255 34.35 20.21 -14.62
N ALA A 256 34.08 18.89 -14.71
CA ALA A 256 33.28 18.24 -15.75
C ALA A 256 32.96 16.77 -15.33
N ASP A 257 31.92 16.18 -15.92
CA ASP A 257 31.40 14.84 -15.59
C ASP A 257 32.32 13.66 -15.98
N GLN A 258 32.33 12.60 -15.16
CA GLN A 258 31.92 11.23 -15.57
C GLN A 258 32.02 10.21 -14.42
N SER A 259 31.27 9.10 -14.54
CA SER A 259 31.20 7.99 -13.59
C SER A 259 32.51 7.19 -13.46
N PRO A 260 32.74 6.49 -12.33
CA PRO A 260 34.02 5.80 -12.06
C PRO A 260 34.16 4.43 -12.75
N ILE A 261 35.41 3.92 -12.68
CA ILE A 261 35.95 2.60 -13.11
C ILE A 261 36.68 2.62 -14.47
N PRO A 262 38.03 2.71 -14.46
CA PRO A 262 38.86 2.44 -15.64
C PRO A 262 39.11 0.93 -15.80
N LEU A 263 38.73 0.36 -16.94
CA LEU A 263 39.14 -1.00 -17.33
C LEU A 263 40.56 -0.99 -17.93
N PRO A 264 41.39 -2.03 -17.72
CA PRO A 264 42.70 -2.14 -18.35
C PRO A 264 42.58 -2.32 -19.87
N ALA A 265 43.39 -1.59 -20.65
CA ALA A 265 43.42 -1.73 -22.10
C ALA A 265 44.01 -3.10 -22.52
N LEU A 266 43.27 -3.88 -23.31
CA LEU A 266 43.80 -5.10 -23.91
C LEU A 266 44.94 -4.75 -24.88
N GLN A 267 46.12 -5.35 -24.64
CA GLN A 267 47.25 -5.26 -25.56
C GLN A 267 47.04 -6.23 -26.73
N LEU A 268 46.71 -5.70 -27.91
CA LEU A 268 46.78 -6.44 -29.16
C LEU A 268 48.24 -6.71 -29.53
N SER A 269 48.52 -7.91 -30.03
CA SER A 269 49.86 -8.51 -30.10
C SER A 269 50.84 -7.80 -31.05
N GLU A 270 52.12 -7.82 -30.69
CA GLU A 270 53.23 -7.24 -31.47
C GLU A 270 53.37 -7.84 -32.89
N PRO A 271 53.66 -7.02 -33.92
CA PRO A 271 53.90 -7.52 -35.27
C PRO A 271 55.28 -8.19 -35.40
N ARG A 272 55.27 -9.52 -35.45
CA ARG A 272 56.40 -10.44 -35.67
C ARG A 272 57.47 -9.88 -36.63
N SER A 273 58.69 -9.69 -36.12
CA SER A 273 59.82 -9.08 -36.84
C SER A 273 60.17 -9.82 -38.15
N ARG A 274 60.00 -9.16 -39.30
CA ARG A 274 60.38 -9.71 -40.61
C ARG A 274 61.81 -9.32 -40.97
N ARG A 275 62.64 -10.31 -41.33
CA ARG A 275 64.06 -10.17 -41.67
C ARG A 275 64.26 -9.18 -42.83
N ARG A 276 65.23 -8.27 -42.67
CA ARG A 276 65.55 -7.21 -43.63
C ARG A 276 66.56 -7.71 -44.66
N GLU A 277 66.10 -7.99 -45.88
CA GLU A 277 66.97 -8.18 -47.06
C GLU A 277 66.96 -6.90 -47.91
N GLN A 278 68.07 -6.63 -48.58
CA GLN A 278 68.31 -5.36 -49.28
C GLN A 278 68.04 -5.50 -50.77
N GLY A 279 67.25 -4.57 -51.33
CA GLY A 279 67.00 -4.43 -52.76
C GLY A 279 66.90 -2.95 -53.16
N PRO A 280 67.23 -2.60 -54.42
CA PRO A 280 67.25 -1.21 -54.89
C PRO A 280 65.82 -0.61 -55.00
N PRO A 281 65.70 0.73 -54.99
CA PRO A 281 64.42 1.41 -54.83
C PRO A 281 63.53 1.39 -56.09
N PRO A 282 62.20 1.18 -55.95
CA PRO A 282 61.24 1.43 -57.03
C PRO A 282 60.93 2.94 -57.20
N PRO A 283 60.41 3.36 -58.38
CA PRO A 283 60.04 4.75 -58.65
C PRO A 283 58.79 5.21 -57.85
N PRO A 284 58.56 6.53 -57.72
CA PRO A 284 57.47 7.08 -56.92
C PRO A 284 56.09 6.93 -57.61
N SER A 285 55.37 5.85 -57.32
CA SER A 285 53.94 5.75 -57.63
C SER A 285 53.13 6.75 -56.79
N THR A 286 52.28 7.52 -57.45
CA THR A 286 51.50 8.60 -56.84
C THR A 286 50.44 8.12 -55.87
N LEU A 287 50.24 8.91 -54.81
CA LEU A 287 49.24 8.79 -53.74
C LEU A 287 47.88 8.21 -54.18
N ALA A 288 47.52 7.09 -53.57
CA ALA A 288 46.13 6.68 -53.37
C ALA A 288 45.99 6.13 -51.94
N VAL A 289 45.81 7.04 -50.97
CA VAL A 289 45.38 6.65 -49.61
C VAL A 289 43.99 6.01 -49.74
N PRO A 290 43.71 4.85 -49.10
CA PRO A 290 42.35 4.31 -49.07
C PRO A 290 41.41 5.33 -48.43
N GLN A 291 40.62 6.00 -49.26
CA GLN A 291 39.78 7.10 -48.82
C GLN A 291 38.55 6.52 -48.11
N ILE A 292 38.70 6.23 -46.81
CA ILE A 292 37.61 5.82 -45.94
C ILE A 292 36.57 6.93 -45.99
N HIS A 293 35.49 6.72 -46.74
CA HIS A 293 34.51 7.78 -47.01
C HIS A 293 33.93 8.28 -45.68
N GLY A 294 33.93 9.60 -45.49
CA GLY A 294 33.35 10.22 -44.29
C GLY A 294 31.90 9.81 -44.06
N ALA A 295 31.13 9.59 -45.13
CA ALA A 295 29.76 9.07 -45.07
C ALA A 295 29.65 7.64 -44.51
N LEU A 296 30.68 6.80 -44.68
CA LEU A 296 30.75 5.44 -44.11
C LEU A 296 31.10 5.51 -42.62
N LEU A 297 32.05 6.37 -42.24
CA LEU A 297 32.36 6.64 -40.83
C LEU A 297 31.19 7.29 -40.09
N ASP A 298 30.46 8.21 -40.73
CA ASP A 298 29.25 8.81 -40.15
C ASP A 298 28.08 7.81 -40.10
N HIS A 299 28.03 6.82 -41.00
CA HIS A 299 27.10 5.68 -40.84
C HIS A 299 27.43 4.85 -39.59
N PHE A 300 28.70 4.61 -39.29
CA PHE A 300 29.14 3.92 -38.06
C PHE A 300 29.15 4.80 -36.80
N ARG A 301 28.89 6.12 -36.92
CA ARG A 301 28.75 7.06 -35.79
C ARG A 301 27.31 7.44 -35.46
N ARG A 302 26.34 7.02 -36.28
CA ARG A 302 24.93 7.11 -35.90
C ARG A 302 24.69 5.99 -34.90
N ASP A 303 24.36 6.37 -33.66
CA ASP A 303 23.90 5.44 -32.62
C ASP A 303 22.56 4.84 -33.04
N ASP A 304 22.63 3.78 -33.85
CA ASP A 304 21.48 3.14 -34.46
C ASP A 304 20.76 2.28 -33.42
N ARG A 305 19.78 2.90 -32.78
CA ARG A 305 18.97 2.34 -31.69
C ARG A 305 18.31 1.01 -32.06
N ARG A 306 18.10 0.72 -33.36
CA ARG A 306 17.61 -0.57 -33.85
C ARG A 306 18.52 -1.72 -33.43
N PHE A 307 19.83 -1.58 -33.65
CA PHE A 307 20.82 -2.57 -33.21
C PHE A 307 21.00 -2.58 -31.69
N THR A 308 20.68 -1.49 -31.00
CA THR A 308 20.67 -1.46 -29.53
C THR A 308 19.52 -2.30 -28.97
N LEU A 309 18.30 -2.17 -29.49
CA LEU A 309 17.15 -3.00 -29.10
C LEU A 309 17.44 -4.49 -29.40
N LEU A 310 17.88 -4.79 -30.62
CA LEU A 310 18.15 -6.16 -31.07
C LEU A 310 19.32 -6.81 -30.30
N HIS A 311 20.39 -6.07 -29.99
CA HIS A 311 21.46 -6.57 -29.12
C HIS A 311 20.97 -6.80 -27.69
N ARG A 312 20.12 -5.92 -27.14
CA ARG A 312 19.57 -6.13 -25.78
C ARG A 312 18.72 -7.40 -25.73
N LEU A 313 17.84 -7.61 -26.72
CA LEU A 313 17.03 -8.83 -26.87
C LEU A 313 17.91 -10.09 -26.96
N LEU A 314 18.97 -10.07 -27.80
CA LEU A 314 19.95 -11.17 -27.89
C LEU A 314 20.68 -11.43 -26.56
N SER A 315 20.84 -10.42 -25.72
CA SER A 315 21.49 -10.53 -24.41
C SER A 315 20.52 -10.80 -23.24
N HIS A 316 19.21 -10.82 -23.47
CA HIS A 316 18.22 -10.92 -22.40
C HIS A 316 18.17 -12.35 -21.83
N PRO A 317 18.37 -12.56 -20.52
CA PRO A 317 18.27 -13.87 -19.88
C PRO A 317 16.81 -14.33 -19.86
N SER A 318 16.57 -15.63 -19.97
CA SER A 318 15.24 -16.21 -19.74
C SER A 318 14.93 -16.35 -18.25
N SER A 319 13.63 -16.37 -17.92
CA SER A 319 13.11 -16.60 -16.56
C SER A 319 13.58 -17.92 -15.94
N ASN A 320 13.88 -18.92 -16.77
CA ASN A 320 14.39 -20.24 -16.35
C ASN A 320 15.87 -20.26 -15.91
N GLY A 321 16.57 -19.13 -16.01
CA GLY A 321 17.94 -18.96 -15.51
C GLY A 321 19.05 -19.24 -16.53
N THR A 322 20.19 -18.55 -16.33
CA THR A 322 21.44 -18.49 -17.13
C THR A 322 21.34 -18.18 -18.62
N ASP A 323 20.49 -18.89 -19.35
CA ASP A 323 20.49 -18.93 -20.80
C ASP A 323 19.62 -17.82 -21.38
N ARG A 324 20.07 -17.20 -22.48
CA ARG A 324 19.31 -16.14 -23.15
C ARG A 324 18.09 -16.70 -23.87
N ILE A 325 17.04 -15.92 -24.02
CA ILE A 325 15.78 -16.34 -24.68
C ILE A 325 16.04 -17.06 -26.02
N LEU A 326 16.84 -16.46 -26.91
CA LEU A 326 17.11 -17.01 -28.24
C LEU A 326 18.08 -18.20 -28.23
N GLU A 327 18.81 -18.42 -27.14
CA GLU A 327 19.65 -19.60 -26.91
C GLU A 327 18.79 -20.74 -26.36
N ALA A 328 17.92 -20.48 -25.38
CA ALA A 328 16.92 -21.44 -24.87
C ALA A 328 15.96 -21.92 -25.97
N LEU A 329 15.51 -21.02 -26.87
CA LEU A 329 14.70 -21.37 -28.05
C LEU A 329 15.43 -22.27 -29.08
N THR A 330 16.72 -22.58 -28.92
CA THR A 330 17.39 -23.64 -29.71
C THR A 330 16.96 -25.04 -29.28
N LEU A 331 16.60 -25.23 -28.01
CA LEU A 331 16.23 -26.54 -27.45
C LEU A 331 14.90 -27.04 -28.03
N HIS A 332 14.00 -26.12 -28.38
CA HIS A 332 12.67 -26.39 -28.88
C HIS A 332 12.60 -26.45 -30.42
N SER A 333 11.63 -27.21 -30.92
CA SER A 333 11.26 -27.35 -32.34
C SER A 333 9.78 -27.74 -32.43
N PHE A 334 9.06 -27.26 -33.44
CA PHE A 334 7.65 -27.61 -33.62
C PHE A 334 7.45 -29.11 -33.92
N PRO A 335 6.43 -29.77 -33.34
CA PRO A 335 6.04 -31.14 -33.71
C PRO A 335 5.83 -31.35 -35.22
N SER A 336 5.34 -30.33 -35.94
CA SER A 336 5.18 -30.35 -37.40
C SER A 336 6.52 -30.35 -38.17
N THR A 337 7.57 -29.76 -37.59
CA THR A 337 8.85 -29.47 -38.28
C THR A 337 10.05 -29.67 -37.33
N PRO A 338 10.25 -30.89 -36.78
CA PRO A 338 11.25 -31.15 -35.73
C PRO A 338 12.71 -30.97 -36.17
N SER A 339 12.97 -30.80 -37.47
CA SER A 339 14.29 -30.45 -38.01
C SER A 339 14.64 -28.97 -37.87
N LYS A 340 13.68 -28.07 -37.67
CA LYS A 340 13.90 -26.62 -37.53
C LYS A 340 13.71 -26.18 -36.08
N ARG A 341 14.70 -25.47 -35.53
CA ARG A 341 14.65 -24.92 -34.17
C ARG A 341 13.84 -23.62 -34.12
N LEU A 342 13.18 -23.34 -33.00
CA LEU A 342 12.36 -22.13 -32.86
C LEU A 342 13.22 -20.85 -32.97
N SER A 343 14.45 -20.89 -32.45
CA SER A 343 15.42 -19.80 -32.65
C SER A 343 15.75 -19.58 -34.13
N SER A 344 15.87 -20.62 -34.95
CA SER A 344 16.07 -20.48 -36.41
C SER A 344 14.85 -19.85 -37.10
N THR A 345 13.62 -20.19 -36.72
CA THR A 345 12.44 -19.47 -37.26
C THR A 345 12.44 -17.99 -36.91
N VAL A 346 12.93 -17.61 -35.72
CA VAL A 346 13.05 -16.20 -35.33
C VAL A 346 14.22 -15.53 -36.07
N TYR A 347 15.40 -16.15 -36.19
CA TYR A 347 16.54 -15.57 -36.91
C TYR A 347 16.25 -15.37 -38.40
N ASP A 348 15.58 -16.32 -39.06
CA ASP A 348 15.17 -16.17 -40.46
C ASP A 348 14.21 -14.98 -40.62
N ALA A 349 13.17 -14.91 -39.78
CA ALA A 349 12.18 -13.84 -39.83
C ALA A 349 12.75 -12.46 -39.46
N LEU A 350 13.76 -12.40 -38.57
CA LEU A 350 14.50 -11.17 -38.27
C LEU A 350 15.36 -10.70 -39.45
N ALA A 351 15.91 -11.62 -40.25
CA ALA A 351 16.74 -11.30 -41.41
C ALA A 351 15.94 -10.71 -42.59
N ASP A 352 14.64 -11.03 -42.67
CA ASP A 352 13.72 -10.48 -43.67
C ASP A 352 13.24 -9.04 -43.35
N ILE A 353 13.46 -8.52 -42.14
CA ILE A 353 13.03 -7.16 -41.75
C ILE A 353 13.97 -6.10 -42.33
N ASN A 354 13.43 -5.21 -43.18
CA ASN A 354 14.16 -4.07 -43.76
C ASN A 354 13.46 -2.73 -43.46
N THR A 355 13.30 -2.41 -42.17
CA THR A 355 12.69 -1.17 -41.67
C THR A 355 13.74 -0.20 -41.15
N LEU A 356 13.53 1.11 -41.35
CA LEU A 356 14.47 2.15 -40.89
C LEU A 356 14.09 2.78 -39.54
N ASP A 357 12.86 2.54 -39.06
CA ASP A 357 12.39 2.98 -37.74
C ASP A 357 12.62 1.91 -36.66
N VAL A 358 12.84 2.36 -35.42
CA VAL A 358 13.04 1.51 -34.23
C VAL A 358 11.71 0.92 -33.77
N HIS A 359 10.66 1.74 -33.73
CA HIS A 359 9.35 1.33 -33.22
C HIS A 359 8.63 0.41 -34.21
N GLU A 360 8.77 0.68 -35.51
CA GLU A 360 8.37 -0.24 -36.58
C GLU A 360 9.14 -1.58 -36.49
N LEU A 361 10.45 -1.57 -36.27
CA LEU A 361 11.23 -2.80 -36.06
C LEU A 361 10.70 -3.58 -34.84
N ALA A 362 10.54 -2.92 -33.68
CA ALA A 362 10.08 -3.58 -32.47
C ALA A 362 8.69 -4.21 -32.64
N LEU A 363 7.77 -3.53 -33.32
CA LEU A 363 6.44 -4.05 -33.66
C LEU A 363 6.53 -5.30 -34.56
N HIS A 364 7.44 -5.34 -35.53
CA HIS A 364 7.70 -6.54 -36.34
C HIS A 364 8.26 -7.69 -35.48
N ILE A 365 9.15 -7.41 -34.53
CA ILE A 365 9.68 -8.42 -33.61
C ILE A 365 8.55 -8.98 -32.72
N CYS A 366 7.71 -8.12 -32.13
CA CYS A 366 6.53 -8.56 -31.39
C CYS A 366 5.60 -9.44 -32.25
N HIS A 367 5.37 -9.08 -33.52
CA HIS A 367 4.59 -9.91 -34.43
C HIS A 367 5.20 -11.30 -34.69
N ILE A 368 6.53 -11.42 -34.82
CA ILE A 368 7.21 -12.72 -34.95
C ILE A 368 6.95 -13.59 -33.72
N PHE A 369 7.07 -13.03 -32.51
CA PHE A 369 6.78 -13.75 -31.26
C PHE A 369 5.30 -14.13 -31.12
N LEU A 370 4.37 -13.28 -31.56
CA LEU A 370 2.93 -13.59 -31.56
C LEU A 370 2.55 -14.70 -32.57
N ASP A 371 3.17 -14.73 -33.74
CA ASP A 371 2.96 -15.85 -34.69
C ASP A 371 3.60 -17.16 -34.17
N LEU A 372 4.76 -17.07 -33.50
CA LEU A 372 5.38 -18.21 -32.83
C LEU A 372 4.48 -18.78 -31.72
N TRP A 373 3.89 -17.91 -30.88
CA TRP A 373 2.91 -18.30 -29.84
C TRP A 373 1.66 -18.93 -30.46
N LYS A 374 1.09 -18.28 -31.50
CA LYS A 374 -0.07 -18.80 -32.23
C LYS A 374 0.19 -20.19 -32.81
N GLN A 375 1.38 -20.45 -33.35
CA GLN A 375 1.76 -21.78 -33.82
C GLN A 375 1.95 -22.77 -32.67
N CYS A 376 2.58 -22.37 -31.54
CA CYS A 376 2.68 -23.21 -30.34
C CYS A 376 1.30 -23.64 -29.81
N HIS A 377 0.33 -22.72 -29.79
CA HIS A 377 -1.05 -23.00 -29.40
C HIS A 377 -1.74 -23.97 -30.38
N ASN A 378 -1.63 -23.72 -31.70
CA ASN A 378 -2.20 -24.59 -32.74
C ASN A 378 -1.65 -26.02 -32.71
N GLU A 379 -0.34 -26.19 -32.44
CA GLU A 379 0.34 -27.49 -32.37
C GLU A 379 0.29 -28.12 -30.96
N LYS A 380 -0.39 -27.48 -29.99
CA LYS A 380 -0.48 -27.91 -28.58
C LYS A 380 0.87 -28.13 -27.89
N HIS A 381 1.87 -27.34 -28.27
CA HIS A 381 3.24 -27.42 -27.78
C HIS A 381 3.53 -26.21 -26.88
N TYR A 382 3.12 -26.30 -25.62
CA TYR A 382 3.05 -25.14 -24.72
C TYR A 382 4.36 -24.81 -24.02
N THR A 383 5.31 -25.73 -23.92
CA THR A 383 6.60 -25.55 -23.23
C THR A 383 7.38 -24.26 -23.56
N PRO A 384 7.42 -23.76 -24.82
CA PRO A 384 8.13 -22.51 -25.14
C PRO A 384 7.40 -21.23 -24.72
N THR A 385 6.16 -21.30 -24.21
CA THR A 385 5.31 -20.12 -23.99
C THR A 385 5.96 -19.13 -23.04
N ALA A 386 6.57 -19.59 -21.94
CA ALA A 386 7.31 -18.74 -21.00
C ALA A 386 8.42 -17.92 -21.70
N LEU A 387 9.22 -18.55 -22.58
CA LEU A 387 10.28 -17.87 -23.34
C LEU A 387 9.73 -16.82 -24.33
N ILE A 388 8.48 -16.98 -24.77
CA ILE A 388 7.81 -16.02 -25.66
C ILE A 388 7.21 -14.87 -24.85
N LEU A 389 6.69 -15.14 -23.65
CA LEU A 389 6.22 -14.12 -22.71
C LEU A 389 7.40 -13.27 -22.23
N ASP A 390 8.52 -13.87 -21.78
CA ASP A 390 9.79 -13.19 -21.46
C ASP A 390 10.16 -12.16 -22.55
N ALA A 391 10.11 -12.58 -23.81
CA ALA A 391 10.45 -11.73 -24.96
C ALA A 391 9.46 -10.57 -25.14
N LEU A 392 8.15 -10.84 -25.04
CA LEU A 392 7.11 -9.83 -25.20
C LEU A 392 7.14 -8.81 -24.06
N HIS A 393 7.28 -9.24 -22.80
CA HIS A 393 7.46 -8.34 -21.66
C HIS A 393 8.71 -7.47 -21.82
N PHE A 394 9.85 -8.06 -22.18
CA PHE A 394 11.09 -7.31 -22.39
C PHE A 394 10.98 -6.28 -23.53
N LEU A 395 10.36 -6.65 -24.66
CA LEU A 395 10.17 -5.77 -25.81
C LEU A 395 9.25 -4.60 -25.47
N LEU A 396 8.10 -4.87 -24.83
CA LEU A 396 7.16 -3.81 -24.43
C LEU A 396 7.73 -2.90 -23.33
N ALA A 397 8.59 -3.42 -22.45
CA ALA A 397 9.31 -2.60 -21.45
C ALA A 397 10.42 -1.71 -22.05
N CYS A 398 10.86 -1.97 -23.30
CA CYS A 398 11.84 -1.14 -24.01
C CYS A 398 11.24 -0.09 -24.94
N GLU A 399 9.93 -0.19 -25.22
CA GLU A 399 9.23 0.53 -26.29
C GLU A 399 8.14 1.47 -25.72
N PRO A 400 7.64 2.43 -26.51
CA PRO A 400 6.59 3.34 -26.04
C PRO A 400 5.21 2.66 -26.11
N VAL A 401 4.26 3.23 -25.38
CA VAL A 401 2.90 2.73 -25.14
C VAL A 401 2.14 2.39 -26.44
N GLU A 402 2.38 3.15 -27.51
CA GLU A 402 1.75 2.94 -28.82
C GLU A 402 2.13 1.59 -29.45
N THR A 403 3.27 0.98 -29.09
CA THR A 403 3.65 -0.35 -29.59
C THR A 403 2.80 -1.44 -28.97
N ALA A 404 2.47 -1.35 -27.67
CA ALA A 404 1.53 -2.26 -27.02
C ALA A 404 0.11 -2.11 -27.61
N VAL A 405 -0.37 -0.87 -27.75
CA VAL A 405 -1.71 -0.54 -28.30
C VAL A 405 -1.92 -1.09 -29.71
N LYS A 406 -0.88 -1.11 -30.55
CA LYS A 406 -0.95 -1.64 -31.93
C LYS A 406 -1.06 -3.16 -32.01
N ILE A 407 -0.60 -3.90 -30.99
CA ILE A 407 -0.66 -5.37 -31.00
C ILE A 407 -1.89 -5.94 -30.25
N THR A 408 -2.60 -5.11 -29.48
CA THR A 408 -3.77 -5.48 -28.63
C THR A 408 -4.73 -6.48 -29.30
N GLU A 409 -5.23 -6.16 -30.49
CA GLU A 409 -6.23 -6.96 -31.23
C GLU A 409 -5.73 -8.38 -31.59
N ARG A 410 -4.40 -8.60 -31.58
CA ARG A 410 -3.73 -9.84 -31.97
C ARG A 410 -3.20 -10.64 -30.77
N ILE A 411 -2.76 -9.96 -29.71
CA ILE A 411 -2.20 -10.56 -28.50
C ILE A 411 -3.29 -10.99 -27.49
N VAL A 412 -4.37 -10.21 -27.35
CA VAL A 412 -5.41 -10.47 -26.34
C VAL A 412 -6.15 -11.78 -26.58
N PRO A 413 -6.53 -12.16 -27.82
CA PRO A 413 -7.12 -13.48 -28.08
C PRO A 413 -6.17 -14.65 -27.80
N LEU A 414 -4.85 -14.45 -27.94
CA LEU A 414 -3.84 -15.47 -27.63
C LEU A 414 -3.64 -15.64 -26.13
N ILE A 415 -3.67 -14.54 -25.37
CA ILE A 415 -3.71 -14.57 -23.90
C ILE A 415 -4.95 -15.36 -23.44
N ILE A 416 -6.15 -14.95 -23.87
CA ILE A 416 -7.42 -15.56 -23.46
C ILE A 416 -7.41 -17.07 -23.75
N ALA A 417 -7.12 -17.46 -25.00
CA ALA A 417 -7.09 -18.87 -25.39
C ALA A 417 -6.01 -19.69 -24.64
N THR A 418 -4.92 -19.07 -24.17
CA THR A 418 -3.88 -19.74 -23.39
C THR A 418 -4.26 -19.87 -21.92
N VAL A 419 -4.89 -18.85 -21.33
CA VAL A 419 -5.40 -18.86 -19.95
C VAL A 419 -6.59 -19.82 -19.80
N ASP A 420 -7.50 -19.86 -20.78
CA ASP A 420 -8.65 -20.76 -20.80
C ASP A 420 -8.25 -22.25 -20.67
N LEU A 421 -7.10 -22.66 -21.22
CA LEU A 421 -6.58 -24.03 -21.11
C LEU A 421 -6.32 -24.50 -19.67
N VAL A 422 -6.21 -23.57 -18.72
CA VAL A 422 -5.97 -23.86 -17.29
C VAL A 422 -7.15 -23.40 -16.43
N ALA A 423 -7.67 -22.20 -16.64
CA ALA A 423 -8.66 -21.57 -15.77
C ALA A 423 -10.11 -22.05 -16.00
N ASP A 424 -10.50 -22.42 -17.23
CA ASP A 424 -11.83 -22.98 -17.50
C ASP A 424 -12.01 -24.39 -16.92
N PRO A 425 -11.04 -25.34 -17.02
CA PRO A 425 -11.08 -26.60 -16.29
C PRO A 425 -11.30 -26.46 -14.77
N ILE A 426 -10.67 -25.47 -14.13
CA ILE A 426 -10.86 -25.18 -12.69
C ILE A 426 -12.31 -24.73 -12.43
N SER A 427 -12.81 -23.77 -13.22
CA SER A 427 -14.19 -23.28 -13.10
C SER A 427 -15.27 -24.28 -13.52
N LYS A 428 -14.92 -25.28 -14.33
CA LYS A 428 -15.75 -26.46 -14.62
C LYS A 428 -15.75 -27.42 -13.45
N ALA A 429 -14.61 -27.73 -12.85
CA ALA A 429 -14.52 -28.58 -11.66
C ALA A 429 -15.33 -28.00 -10.48
N ALA A 430 -15.28 -26.69 -10.27
CA ALA A 430 -16.08 -25.96 -9.27
C ALA A 430 -17.60 -26.13 -9.41
N LYS A 431 -18.11 -26.49 -10.60
CA LYS A 431 -19.56 -26.56 -10.92
C LYS A 431 -20.03 -27.97 -11.33
N GLY A 432 -19.15 -28.80 -11.88
CA GLY A 432 -19.46 -30.06 -12.56
C GLY A 432 -19.36 -31.32 -11.69
N GLY A 433 -19.01 -31.18 -10.41
CA GLY A 433 -18.88 -32.30 -9.47
C GLY A 433 -17.74 -33.27 -9.83
N GLU A 434 -17.82 -34.49 -9.28
CA GLU A 434 -16.72 -35.49 -9.28
C GLU A 434 -16.10 -35.75 -10.67
N LYS A 435 -16.91 -35.73 -11.74
CA LYS A 435 -16.41 -35.95 -13.11
C LYS A 435 -15.50 -34.82 -13.58
N ALA A 436 -15.91 -33.57 -13.39
CA ALA A 436 -15.11 -32.42 -13.79
C ALA A 436 -13.86 -32.25 -12.91
N VAL A 437 -13.92 -32.68 -11.63
CA VAL A 437 -12.75 -32.80 -10.75
C VAL A 437 -11.77 -33.87 -11.27
N ALA A 438 -12.27 -35.03 -11.71
CA ALA A 438 -11.42 -36.09 -12.29
C ALA A 438 -10.80 -35.67 -13.64
N GLU A 439 -11.48 -34.86 -14.44
CA GLU A 439 -10.95 -34.27 -15.68
C GLU A 439 -9.86 -33.23 -15.39
N LEU A 440 -10.08 -32.32 -14.43
CA LEU A 440 -9.08 -31.33 -13.96
C LEU A 440 -7.79 -32.00 -13.49
N TYR A 441 -7.90 -33.12 -12.77
CA TYR A 441 -6.76 -33.83 -12.21
C TYR A 441 -6.18 -34.94 -13.10
N SER A 442 -6.62 -35.02 -14.36
CA SER A 442 -6.07 -35.93 -15.37
C SER A 442 -4.60 -35.63 -15.68
N THR A 443 -3.85 -36.65 -16.10
CA THR A 443 -2.41 -36.54 -16.39
C THR A 443 -2.11 -35.47 -17.45
N TRP A 444 -2.92 -35.41 -18.51
CA TRP A 444 -2.80 -34.42 -19.57
C TRP A 444 -3.08 -33.00 -19.07
N GLN A 445 -4.11 -32.79 -18.25
CA GLN A 445 -4.41 -31.45 -17.72
C GLN A 445 -3.33 -30.97 -16.74
N ARG A 446 -2.77 -31.87 -15.91
CA ARG A 446 -1.59 -31.56 -15.06
C ARG A 446 -0.37 -31.19 -15.90
N GLU A 447 -0.12 -31.92 -16.99
CA GLU A 447 0.98 -31.61 -17.92
C GLU A 447 0.81 -30.22 -18.55
N VAL A 448 -0.38 -29.90 -19.10
CA VAL A 448 -0.67 -28.58 -19.67
C VAL A 448 -0.53 -27.46 -18.63
N ALA A 449 -1.10 -27.64 -17.43
CA ALA A 449 -0.99 -26.67 -16.33
C ALA A 449 0.46 -26.47 -15.84
N SER A 450 1.34 -27.48 -15.99
CA SER A 450 2.77 -27.35 -15.67
C SER A 450 3.59 -26.63 -16.75
N GLN A 451 3.04 -26.43 -17.94
CA GLN A 451 3.72 -25.78 -19.09
C GLN A 451 3.25 -24.35 -19.36
N ILE A 452 2.13 -23.92 -18.77
CA ILE A 452 1.53 -22.60 -18.98
C ILE A 452 1.54 -21.83 -17.66
N ASN A 453 2.35 -20.78 -17.58
CA ASN A 453 2.20 -19.80 -16.51
C ASN A 453 1.05 -18.84 -16.85
N VAL A 454 -0.05 -18.96 -16.11
CA VAL A 454 -1.22 -18.08 -16.23
C VAL A 454 -0.94 -16.68 -15.69
N GLU A 455 -0.05 -16.55 -14.70
CA GLU A 455 0.24 -15.27 -14.05
C GLU A 455 0.98 -14.34 -15.01
N ASP A 456 2.03 -14.80 -15.68
CA ASP A 456 2.73 -14.08 -16.76
C ASP A 456 1.76 -13.62 -17.88
N CYS A 457 0.78 -14.46 -18.24
CA CYS A 457 -0.23 -14.14 -19.26
C CYS A 457 -1.17 -13.01 -18.81
N LEU A 458 -1.52 -12.96 -17.52
CA LEU A 458 -2.36 -11.92 -16.94
C LEU A 458 -1.57 -10.64 -16.62
N GLU A 459 -0.29 -10.73 -16.25
CA GLU A 459 0.60 -9.57 -16.15
C GLU A 459 0.80 -8.90 -17.52
N LEU A 460 0.98 -9.69 -18.58
CA LEU A 460 1.04 -9.18 -19.96
C LEU A 460 -0.29 -8.49 -20.34
N LEU A 461 -1.44 -9.08 -19.98
CA LEU A 461 -2.75 -8.45 -20.18
C LEU A 461 -2.90 -7.14 -19.40
N HIS A 462 -2.42 -7.07 -18.16
CA HIS A 462 -2.44 -5.86 -17.33
C HIS A 462 -1.51 -4.76 -17.87
N LEU A 463 -0.34 -5.12 -18.41
CA LEU A 463 0.56 -4.21 -19.10
C LEU A 463 -0.10 -3.61 -20.35
N ILE A 464 -0.78 -4.43 -21.17
CA ILE A 464 -1.55 -3.98 -22.34
C ILE A 464 -2.73 -3.11 -21.91
N ALA A 465 -3.45 -3.49 -20.85
CA ALA A 465 -4.60 -2.75 -20.34
C ALA A 465 -4.21 -1.35 -19.84
N SER A 466 -3.14 -1.27 -19.04
CA SER A 466 -2.55 -0.02 -18.57
C SER A 466 -2.00 0.83 -19.71
N SER A 467 -1.46 0.19 -20.76
CA SER A 467 -1.01 0.87 -21.99
C SER A 467 -2.18 1.46 -22.78
N CYS A 468 -3.26 0.70 -22.98
CA CYS A 468 -4.48 1.17 -23.64
C CYS A 468 -5.16 2.31 -22.86
N LEU A 469 -5.10 2.29 -21.52
CA LEU A 469 -5.61 3.37 -20.66
C LEU A 469 -4.73 4.64 -20.71
N SER A 470 -3.41 4.47 -20.84
CA SER A 470 -2.43 5.58 -20.92
C SER A 470 -2.26 6.15 -22.34
N SER A 471 -2.98 5.61 -23.33
CA SER A 471 -2.84 5.94 -24.75
C SER A 471 -3.44 7.30 -25.10
N SER A 472 -2.86 7.98 -26.11
CA SER A 472 -3.50 9.12 -26.76
C SER A 472 -4.71 8.72 -27.63
N ASP A 473 -4.85 7.44 -27.99
CA ASP A 473 -6.06 6.90 -28.63
C ASP A 473 -7.09 6.52 -27.57
N SER A 474 -8.03 7.42 -27.32
CA SER A 474 -9.20 7.21 -26.44
C SER A 474 -10.04 5.97 -26.80
N GLY A 475 -9.96 5.47 -28.03
CA GLY A 475 -10.63 4.24 -28.46
C GLY A 475 -9.88 2.94 -28.11
N ALA A 476 -8.60 3.01 -27.72
CA ALA A 476 -7.77 1.82 -27.50
C ALA A 476 -8.28 0.95 -26.36
N ILE A 477 -8.65 1.57 -25.24
CA ILE A 477 -9.22 0.87 -24.07
C ILE A 477 -10.59 0.25 -24.38
N THR A 478 -11.40 0.90 -25.23
CA THR A 478 -12.69 0.35 -25.69
C THR A 478 -12.49 -0.89 -26.56
N ARG A 479 -11.53 -0.87 -27.50
CA ARG A 479 -11.23 -2.04 -28.36
C ARG A 479 -10.67 -3.22 -27.55
N LEU A 480 -9.89 -2.96 -26.51
CA LEU A 480 -9.47 -3.99 -25.54
C LEU A 480 -10.69 -4.69 -24.90
N TRP A 481 -11.60 -3.92 -24.31
CA TRP A 481 -12.75 -4.49 -23.59
C TRP A 481 -13.83 -5.09 -24.51
N GLN A 482 -13.84 -4.73 -25.80
CA GLN A 482 -14.60 -5.44 -26.84
C GLN A 482 -13.98 -6.79 -27.24
N THR A 483 -12.70 -7.01 -26.95
CA THR A 483 -11.97 -8.26 -27.26
C THR A 483 -12.01 -9.27 -26.10
N ILE A 484 -12.21 -8.81 -24.87
CA ILE A 484 -12.28 -9.64 -23.66
C ILE A 484 -13.74 -10.07 -23.41
N PRO A 485 -14.06 -11.38 -23.32
CA PRO A 485 -15.41 -11.84 -22.99
C PRO A 485 -15.85 -11.55 -21.55
N SER A 486 -17.16 -11.34 -21.35
CA SER A 486 -17.80 -11.27 -20.02
C SER A 486 -17.54 -12.55 -19.18
N SER A 487 -17.64 -13.71 -19.83
CA SER A 487 -17.40 -15.02 -19.24
C SER A 487 -15.97 -15.18 -18.71
N PHE A 488 -14.96 -14.69 -19.44
CA PHE A 488 -13.54 -14.77 -19.06
C PHE A 488 -13.26 -14.03 -17.76
N ALA A 489 -13.69 -12.76 -17.66
CA ALA A 489 -13.51 -11.95 -16.46
C ALA A 489 -14.24 -12.57 -15.24
N ILE A 490 -15.47 -13.04 -15.41
CA ILE A 490 -16.25 -13.67 -14.33
C ILE A 490 -15.63 -15.02 -13.90
N MET A 491 -15.04 -15.77 -14.85
CA MET A 491 -14.40 -17.07 -14.63
C MET A 491 -13.09 -16.97 -13.84
N LEU A 492 -12.26 -15.95 -14.12
CA LEU A 492 -11.03 -15.69 -13.36
C LEU A 492 -11.28 -15.13 -11.95
N LEU A 493 -12.45 -14.54 -11.68
CA LEU A 493 -12.84 -14.09 -10.34
C LEU A 493 -13.43 -15.20 -9.45
N VAL A 494 -13.55 -16.45 -9.91
CA VAL A 494 -14.12 -17.57 -9.14
C VAL A 494 -13.19 -17.96 -7.98
N LYS A 495 -13.74 -18.21 -6.78
CA LYS A 495 -12.96 -18.50 -5.56
C LYS A 495 -12.11 -19.79 -5.66
N GLU A 496 -12.45 -20.70 -6.55
CA GLU A 496 -11.66 -21.90 -6.84
C GLU A 496 -10.38 -21.63 -7.66
N GLN A 497 -10.25 -20.43 -8.25
CA GLN A 497 -9.02 -20.00 -8.94
C GLN A 497 -7.91 -19.61 -7.95
N PRO A 498 -6.62 -19.71 -8.32
CA PRO A 498 -5.50 -19.21 -7.53
C PRO A 498 -5.61 -17.70 -7.22
N GLN A 499 -5.28 -17.33 -5.99
CA GLN A 499 -5.45 -15.95 -5.48
C GLN A 499 -4.75 -14.88 -6.32
N GLN A 500 -3.55 -15.16 -6.84
CA GLN A 500 -2.82 -14.19 -7.67
C GLN A 500 -3.54 -13.94 -9.01
N GLN A 501 -4.20 -14.96 -9.59
CA GLN A 501 -4.99 -14.82 -10.81
C GLN A 501 -6.25 -13.97 -10.57
N ILE A 502 -6.92 -14.14 -9.42
CA ILE A 502 -8.01 -13.26 -8.99
C ILE A 502 -7.51 -11.82 -8.81
N THR A 503 -6.36 -11.65 -8.14
CA THR A 503 -5.73 -10.35 -7.87
C THR A 503 -5.34 -9.62 -9.16
N LEU A 504 -4.73 -10.32 -10.12
CA LEU A 504 -4.40 -9.77 -11.43
C LEU A 504 -5.67 -9.44 -12.24
N MET A 505 -6.71 -10.29 -12.23
CA MET A 505 -7.97 -9.99 -12.89
C MET A 505 -8.66 -8.74 -12.31
N LEU A 506 -8.60 -8.53 -10.99
CA LEU A 506 -9.07 -7.28 -10.36
C LEU A 506 -8.24 -6.06 -10.80
N ARG A 507 -6.90 -6.17 -10.85
CA ARG A 507 -6.01 -5.11 -11.37
C ARG A 507 -6.23 -4.81 -12.86
N ILE A 508 -6.68 -5.79 -13.65
CA ILE A 508 -7.09 -5.56 -15.05
C ILE A 508 -8.46 -4.87 -15.07
N LEU A 509 -9.45 -5.32 -14.30
CA LEU A 509 -10.78 -4.68 -14.21
C LEU A 509 -10.72 -3.24 -13.70
N ALA A 510 -9.72 -2.85 -12.91
CA ALA A 510 -9.46 -1.45 -12.55
C ALA A 510 -9.42 -0.51 -13.78
N THR A 511 -9.00 -1.00 -14.96
CA THR A 511 -8.95 -0.22 -16.21
C THR A 511 -10.23 -0.31 -17.05
N SER A 512 -11.35 -0.76 -16.49
CA SER A 512 -12.66 -0.87 -17.19
C SER A 512 -13.73 0.13 -16.72
N ALA A 513 -13.34 1.17 -15.98
CA ALA A 513 -14.22 2.24 -15.53
C ALA A 513 -14.49 3.26 -16.66
N LEU A 514 -15.30 2.87 -17.66
CA LEU A 514 -15.62 3.69 -18.83
C LEU A 514 -16.87 4.55 -18.58
N THR A 515 -17.06 5.59 -19.40
CA THR A 515 -18.14 6.59 -19.23
C THR A 515 -19.54 6.08 -19.57
N ASN A 516 -19.66 4.88 -20.15
CA ASN A 516 -20.91 4.33 -20.69
C ASN A 516 -21.08 2.81 -20.54
N THR A 517 -20.09 2.13 -19.95
CA THR A 517 -20.00 0.66 -19.83
C THR A 517 -19.11 0.31 -18.64
N LEU A 518 -19.35 -0.84 -17.99
CA LEU A 518 -18.47 -1.39 -16.97
C LEU A 518 -17.94 -2.78 -17.38
N GLY A 519 -16.62 -2.97 -17.34
CA GLY A 519 -16.01 -4.27 -17.64
C GLY A 519 -15.98 -4.60 -19.14
N PRO A 520 -15.98 -5.89 -19.48
CA PRO A 520 -16.20 -6.39 -20.85
C PRO A 520 -17.38 -5.75 -21.57
N ILE A 521 -17.20 -5.46 -22.85
CA ILE A 521 -18.18 -4.79 -23.71
C ILE A 521 -18.73 -5.80 -24.72
N THR A 522 -20.02 -6.13 -24.62
CA THR A 522 -20.66 -7.04 -25.58
C THR A 522 -20.75 -6.40 -26.97
N THR A 523 -20.25 -7.12 -27.99
CA THR A 523 -20.38 -6.74 -29.41
C THR A 523 -21.74 -7.13 -29.97
N VAL A 524 -22.24 -6.36 -30.95
CA VAL A 524 -23.63 -6.45 -31.45
C VAL A 524 -23.98 -7.81 -32.06
N ASP A 525 -23.00 -8.56 -32.55
CA ASP A 525 -23.17 -9.90 -33.12
C ASP A 525 -23.40 -11.00 -32.05
N SER A 526 -23.23 -10.69 -30.76
CA SER A 526 -23.38 -11.62 -29.64
C SER A 526 -24.85 -11.78 -29.22
N THR A 527 -25.60 -12.61 -29.94
CA THR A 527 -27.09 -12.68 -29.93
C THR A 527 -27.79 -13.10 -28.61
N GLN A 528 -27.10 -13.16 -27.47
CA GLN A 528 -27.67 -13.61 -26.18
C GLN A 528 -27.34 -12.72 -24.97
N ASP A 529 -26.37 -11.81 -25.07
CA ASP A 529 -25.82 -11.08 -23.92
C ASP A 529 -26.29 -9.62 -23.90
N ASN A 530 -27.22 -9.29 -23.00
CA ASN A 530 -27.51 -7.89 -22.68
C ASN A 530 -26.35 -7.31 -21.85
N GLN A 531 -25.73 -6.20 -22.30
CA GLN A 531 -24.64 -5.52 -21.58
C GLN A 531 -24.97 -5.31 -20.09
N ALA A 532 -26.19 -4.85 -19.79
CA ALA A 532 -26.62 -4.62 -18.40
C ALA A 532 -26.63 -5.92 -17.56
N ASN A 533 -27.01 -7.06 -18.16
CA ASN A 533 -26.99 -8.35 -17.46
C ASN A 533 -25.54 -8.80 -17.17
N ASN A 534 -24.61 -8.54 -18.08
CA ASN A 534 -23.19 -8.87 -17.91
C ASN A 534 -22.53 -8.02 -16.83
N GLU A 535 -22.86 -6.72 -16.78
CA GLU A 535 -22.45 -5.81 -15.70
C GLU A 535 -23.03 -6.21 -14.35
N ASP A 536 -24.34 -6.52 -14.28
CA ASP A 536 -24.95 -7.00 -13.05
C ASP A 536 -24.36 -8.35 -12.60
N ALA A 537 -24.01 -9.25 -13.52
CA ALA A 537 -23.29 -10.49 -13.21
C ALA A 537 -21.86 -10.22 -12.68
N LEU A 538 -21.14 -9.27 -13.27
CA LEU A 538 -19.80 -8.83 -12.81
C LEU A 538 -19.86 -8.20 -11.42
N LEU A 539 -20.77 -7.25 -11.18
CA LEU A 539 -20.98 -6.63 -9.86
C LEU A 539 -21.40 -7.66 -8.80
N ASN A 540 -22.26 -8.62 -9.16
CA ASN A 540 -22.62 -9.73 -8.28
C ASN A 540 -21.44 -10.68 -8.00
N ARG A 541 -20.50 -10.86 -8.94
CA ARG A 541 -19.28 -11.66 -8.72
C ARG A 541 -18.26 -10.92 -7.85
N LEU A 542 -18.00 -9.64 -8.12
CA LEU A 542 -17.12 -8.79 -7.31
C LEU A 542 -17.61 -8.75 -5.85
N THR A 543 -18.88 -8.41 -5.63
CA THR A 543 -19.46 -8.31 -4.28
C THR A 543 -19.66 -9.66 -3.56
N ASN A 544 -19.45 -10.80 -4.22
CA ASN A 544 -19.32 -12.10 -3.53
C ASN A 544 -17.98 -12.21 -2.77
N LEU A 545 -16.88 -11.64 -3.30
CA LEU A 545 -15.51 -11.80 -2.78
C LEU A 545 -15.31 -11.19 -1.39
N PHE A 546 -16.21 -10.32 -0.93
CA PHE A 546 -16.27 -9.88 0.47
C PHE A 546 -16.57 -11.03 1.44
N THR A 547 -17.39 -11.99 1.02
CA THR A 547 -17.87 -13.12 1.86
C THR A 547 -17.25 -14.47 1.50
N GLU A 548 -16.80 -14.64 0.25
CA GLU A 548 -16.07 -15.84 -0.16
C GLU A 548 -14.59 -15.77 0.27
N ILE A 549 -14.00 -16.92 0.54
CA ILE A 549 -12.57 -17.09 0.78
C ILE A 549 -12.07 -17.97 -0.37
N PRO A 550 -11.01 -17.59 -1.12
CA PRO A 550 -10.48 -18.43 -2.19
C PRO A 550 -9.95 -19.75 -1.65
N LYS A 551 -10.30 -20.85 -2.32
CA LYS A 551 -9.99 -22.23 -1.91
C LYS A 551 -9.87 -23.11 -3.16
N PRO A 552 -8.69 -23.66 -3.46
CA PRO A 552 -8.51 -24.51 -4.64
C PRO A 552 -9.37 -25.77 -4.54
N VAL A 553 -9.73 -26.33 -5.71
CA VAL A 553 -10.44 -27.61 -5.81
C VAL A 553 -9.59 -28.72 -5.16
N PRO A 554 -10.12 -29.57 -4.26
CA PRO A 554 -9.33 -30.65 -3.67
C PRO A 554 -8.87 -31.69 -4.71
N ASP A 555 -7.58 -32.06 -4.68
CA ASP A 555 -7.03 -33.16 -5.48
C ASP A 555 -7.39 -34.52 -4.84
N PRO A 556 -8.17 -35.40 -5.50
CA PRO A 556 -8.58 -36.69 -4.94
C PRO A 556 -7.44 -37.71 -4.80
N SER A 557 -6.25 -37.42 -5.35
CA SER A 557 -5.05 -38.25 -5.24
C SER A 557 -3.98 -37.70 -4.29
N ALA A 558 -4.15 -36.46 -3.80
CA ALA A 558 -3.29 -35.93 -2.76
C ALA A 558 -3.59 -36.60 -1.40
N GLN A 559 -2.59 -36.70 -0.53
CA GLN A 559 -2.84 -36.99 0.88
C GLN A 559 -3.61 -35.82 1.52
N PRO A 560 -4.36 -36.04 2.62
CA PRO A 560 -5.07 -34.98 3.34
C PRO A 560 -4.12 -34.11 4.18
N THR A 561 -3.05 -33.60 3.57
CA THR A 561 -2.43 -32.35 4.01
C THR A 561 -3.50 -31.26 3.94
N SER A 562 -3.64 -30.46 4.99
CA SER A 562 -4.49 -29.26 4.95
C SER A 562 -4.11 -28.41 3.74
N PRO A 563 -5.06 -27.99 2.87
CA PRO A 563 -4.75 -27.03 1.82
C PRO A 563 -4.17 -25.77 2.48
N GLN A 564 -3.11 -25.20 1.89
CA GLN A 564 -2.51 -23.98 2.42
C GLN A 564 -3.59 -22.90 2.53
N ALA A 565 -3.92 -22.52 3.76
CA ALA A 565 -4.87 -21.46 4.02
C ALA A 565 -4.23 -20.13 3.63
N ILE A 566 -4.98 -19.31 2.91
CA ILE A 566 -4.58 -17.94 2.57
C ILE A 566 -4.34 -17.17 3.88
N SER A 567 -3.27 -16.37 3.92
CA SER A 567 -2.95 -15.58 5.10
C SER A 567 -4.06 -14.56 5.37
N GLU A 568 -4.31 -14.25 6.64
CA GLU A 568 -5.32 -13.24 6.99
C GLU A 568 -5.08 -11.88 6.31
N PRO A 569 -3.86 -11.28 6.32
CA PRO A 569 -3.57 -10.04 5.59
C PRO A 569 -3.88 -10.15 4.09
N ASP A 570 -3.37 -11.17 3.38
CA ASP A 570 -3.56 -11.32 1.93
C ASP A 570 -5.06 -11.42 1.53
N LEU A 571 -5.90 -11.94 2.44
CA LEU A 571 -7.36 -11.97 2.26
C LEU A 571 -8.00 -10.58 2.46
N TRP A 572 -7.50 -9.77 3.40
CA TRP A 572 -7.93 -8.38 3.54
C TRP A 572 -7.45 -7.51 2.36
N ASP A 573 -6.21 -7.68 1.89
CA ASP A 573 -5.69 -7.01 0.68
C ASP A 573 -6.55 -7.31 -0.56
N LEU A 574 -6.94 -8.59 -0.74
CA LEU A 574 -7.84 -8.99 -1.83
C LEU A 574 -9.20 -8.24 -1.75
N ARG A 575 -9.72 -8.02 -0.54
CA ARG A 575 -11.00 -7.31 -0.33
C ARG A 575 -10.86 -5.79 -0.49
N LEU A 576 -9.76 -5.20 -0.02
CA LEU A 576 -9.40 -3.80 -0.27
C LEU A 576 -9.27 -3.53 -1.78
N LEU A 577 -8.67 -4.46 -2.52
CA LEU A 577 -8.59 -4.38 -3.98
C LEU A 577 -9.99 -4.47 -4.65
N VAL A 578 -10.90 -5.30 -4.15
CA VAL A 578 -12.30 -5.33 -4.64
C VAL A 578 -13.02 -4.00 -4.33
N LEU A 579 -12.81 -3.40 -3.16
CA LEU A 579 -13.30 -2.04 -2.88
C LEU A 579 -12.73 -1.03 -3.88
N SER A 580 -11.41 -1.02 -4.10
CA SER A 580 -10.75 -0.11 -5.04
C SER A 580 -11.34 -0.20 -6.46
N VAL A 581 -11.63 -1.41 -6.96
CA VAL A 581 -12.27 -1.60 -8.27
C VAL A 581 -13.70 -1.03 -8.28
N LEU A 582 -14.49 -1.26 -7.23
CA LEU A 582 -15.85 -0.70 -7.12
C LEU A 582 -15.84 0.83 -6.96
N THR A 583 -14.88 1.39 -6.22
CA THR A 583 -14.66 2.85 -6.12
C THR A 583 -14.31 3.43 -7.48
N GLN A 584 -13.39 2.82 -8.24
CA GLN A 584 -13.08 3.23 -9.61
C GLN A 584 -14.32 3.14 -10.52
N PHE A 585 -15.13 2.10 -10.40
CA PHE A 585 -16.40 1.99 -11.14
C PHE A 585 -17.43 3.05 -10.75
N SER A 586 -17.34 3.64 -9.55
CA SER A 586 -18.20 4.77 -9.14
C SER A 586 -17.72 6.16 -9.54
N ILE A 587 -16.51 6.31 -10.13
CA ILE A 587 -16.01 7.62 -10.59
C ILE A 587 -16.83 8.13 -11.79
N PRO A 588 -17.15 7.33 -12.83
CA PRO A 588 -18.08 7.75 -13.87
C PRO A 588 -19.53 7.73 -13.37
N GLU A 589 -20.31 8.75 -13.72
CA GLU A 589 -21.75 8.86 -13.41
C GLU A 589 -22.52 7.58 -13.76
N TYR A 590 -22.33 7.07 -14.98
CA TYR A 590 -22.89 5.81 -15.45
C TYR A 590 -22.63 4.66 -14.48
N GLY A 591 -21.36 4.48 -14.08
CA GLY A 591 -20.97 3.37 -13.23
C GLY A 591 -21.50 3.50 -11.80
N SER A 592 -21.50 4.71 -11.24
CA SER A 592 -22.18 5.02 -9.97
C SER A 592 -23.67 4.63 -10.02
N SER A 593 -24.37 5.01 -11.10
CA SER A 593 -25.77 4.62 -11.31
C SER A 593 -25.97 3.12 -11.51
N ARG A 594 -25.04 2.38 -12.13
CA ARG A 594 -25.11 0.91 -12.22
C ARG A 594 -24.90 0.25 -10.85
N LEU A 595 -23.96 0.73 -10.03
CA LEU A 595 -23.76 0.28 -8.65
C LEU A 595 -25.02 0.54 -7.79
N ALA A 596 -25.62 1.72 -7.92
CA ALA A 596 -26.87 2.08 -7.26
C ALA A 596 -28.06 1.21 -7.73
N GLN A 597 -28.19 0.96 -9.04
CA GLN A 597 -29.27 0.14 -9.61
C GLN A 597 -29.21 -1.31 -9.16
N ASN A 598 -28.01 -1.90 -9.10
CA ASN A 598 -27.79 -3.31 -8.77
C ASN A 598 -28.49 -3.70 -7.45
N ARG A 599 -29.17 -4.86 -7.47
CA ARG A 599 -30.05 -5.30 -6.38
C ARG A 599 -29.33 -5.73 -5.10
N LEU A 600 -28.04 -6.06 -5.17
CA LEU A 600 -27.29 -6.68 -4.08
C LEU A 600 -26.08 -5.86 -3.62
N CYS A 601 -25.58 -4.93 -4.44
CA CYS A 601 -24.33 -4.19 -4.20
C CYS A 601 -24.29 -3.50 -2.82
N ILE A 602 -25.17 -2.51 -2.60
CA ILE A 602 -25.20 -1.73 -1.35
C ILE A 602 -25.49 -2.62 -0.12
N GLY A 603 -26.44 -3.56 -0.23
CA GLY A 603 -26.74 -4.50 0.86
C GLY A 603 -25.55 -5.39 1.23
N ARG A 604 -24.71 -5.78 0.26
CA ARG A 604 -23.48 -6.54 0.51
C ARG A 604 -22.34 -5.69 1.05
N LEU A 605 -22.18 -4.46 0.58
CA LEU A 605 -21.20 -3.50 1.14
C LEU A 605 -21.51 -3.22 2.62
N ILE A 606 -22.78 -3.01 2.97
CA ILE A 606 -23.21 -2.84 4.37
C ILE A 606 -22.95 -4.10 5.21
N LYS A 607 -23.22 -5.30 4.69
CA LYS A 607 -22.86 -6.54 5.40
C LYS A 607 -21.35 -6.80 5.47
N TYR A 608 -20.56 -6.22 4.57
CA TYR A 608 -19.11 -6.23 4.67
C TYR A 608 -18.62 -5.23 5.73
N LEU A 609 -19.21 -4.04 5.83
CA LEU A 609 -18.93 -3.05 6.86
C LEU A 609 -19.21 -3.61 8.28
N ASP A 610 -20.40 -4.20 8.48
CA ASP A 610 -20.78 -4.91 9.71
C ASP A 610 -19.79 -6.04 10.07
N TYR A 611 -19.34 -6.80 9.07
CA TYR A 611 -18.32 -7.83 9.23
C TYR A 611 -16.94 -7.25 9.58
N CYS A 612 -16.52 -6.11 9.00
CA CYS A 612 -15.24 -5.46 9.32
C CYS A 612 -15.23 -4.96 10.77
N ILE A 613 -16.25 -4.19 11.16
CA ILE A 613 -16.43 -3.69 12.53
C ILE A 613 -16.49 -4.87 13.51
N THR A 614 -17.31 -5.89 13.24
CA THR A 614 -17.39 -7.08 14.10
C THR A 614 -16.06 -7.87 14.15
N SER A 615 -15.24 -7.85 13.09
CA SER A 615 -13.90 -8.48 13.08
C SER A 615 -12.82 -7.67 13.79
N LEU A 616 -13.05 -6.36 13.99
CA LEU A 616 -12.23 -5.47 14.81
C LEU A 616 -12.45 -5.79 16.30
N TYR A 617 -13.71 -5.78 16.73
CA TYR A 617 -14.10 -6.08 18.11
C TYR A 617 -13.87 -7.54 18.54
N ARG A 618 -14.00 -8.52 17.62
CA ARG A 618 -13.82 -9.94 17.94
C ARG A 618 -12.36 -10.35 18.13
N PHE A 619 -11.44 -9.65 17.49
CA PHE A 619 -10.00 -9.93 17.54
C PHE A 619 -9.24 -8.60 17.74
N PRO A 620 -9.35 -8.00 18.95
CA PRO A 620 -8.74 -6.71 19.26
C PRO A 620 -7.22 -6.80 19.18
N ILE A 621 -6.57 -5.75 18.67
CA ILE A 621 -5.11 -5.65 18.52
C ILE A 621 -4.52 -6.80 17.67
N SER A 622 -5.26 -7.24 16.63
CA SER A 622 -4.74 -8.16 15.61
C SER A 622 -3.73 -7.46 14.69
N PRO A 623 -2.72 -8.15 14.13
CA PRO A 623 -1.80 -7.56 13.15
C PRO A 623 -2.49 -7.12 11.83
N THR A 624 -3.75 -7.50 11.63
CA THR A 624 -4.63 -7.08 10.54
C THR A 624 -5.52 -5.88 10.88
N GLN A 625 -5.32 -5.22 12.03
CA GLN A 625 -6.17 -4.10 12.49
C GLN A 625 -6.23 -2.97 11.44
N ASP A 626 -5.09 -2.52 10.94
CA ASP A 626 -5.00 -1.46 9.92
C ASP A 626 -5.82 -1.81 8.67
N HIS A 627 -5.73 -3.05 8.18
CA HIS A 627 -6.43 -3.50 6.97
C HIS A 627 -7.96 -3.59 7.18
N LYS A 628 -8.41 -3.84 8.42
CA LYS A 628 -9.83 -3.80 8.82
C LYS A 628 -10.34 -2.35 8.87
N VAL A 629 -9.53 -1.43 9.39
CA VAL A 629 -9.83 0.00 9.49
C VAL A 629 -9.88 0.65 8.10
N ASP A 630 -8.89 0.38 7.24
CA ASP A 630 -8.91 0.76 5.82
C ASP A 630 -10.15 0.20 5.11
N SER A 631 -10.53 -1.06 5.41
CA SER A 631 -11.75 -1.66 4.87
C SER A 631 -13.02 -0.93 5.33
N ILE A 632 -13.08 -0.47 6.58
CA ILE A 632 -14.20 0.33 7.11
C ILE A 632 -14.26 1.68 6.39
N ASN A 633 -13.15 2.43 6.39
CA ASN A 633 -13.05 3.75 5.78
C ASN A 633 -13.42 3.72 4.28
N ALA A 634 -12.83 2.80 3.51
CA ALA A 634 -13.09 2.67 2.08
C ALA A 634 -14.51 2.17 1.77
N THR A 635 -15.06 1.24 2.57
CA THR A 635 -16.45 0.76 2.38
C THR A 635 -17.46 1.88 2.65
N MET A 636 -17.27 2.64 3.72
CA MET A 636 -18.20 3.72 4.08
C MET A 636 -18.14 4.87 3.06
N LYS A 637 -16.94 5.29 2.64
CA LYS A 637 -16.74 6.28 1.56
C LYS A 637 -17.43 5.86 0.26
N LEU A 638 -17.36 4.57 -0.11
CA LEU A 638 -18.05 4.04 -1.29
C LEU A 638 -19.58 4.07 -1.15
N ILE A 639 -20.12 3.68 0.01
CA ILE A 639 -21.57 3.74 0.28
C ILE A 639 -22.06 5.19 0.20
N TYR A 640 -21.35 6.12 0.85
CA TYR A 640 -21.71 7.55 0.88
C TYR A 640 -21.65 8.21 -0.50
N HIS A 641 -20.59 7.95 -1.26
CA HIS A 641 -20.45 8.46 -2.63
C HIS A 641 -21.57 7.95 -3.55
N VAL A 642 -21.94 6.67 -3.48
CA VAL A 642 -23.03 6.12 -4.29
C VAL A 642 -24.39 6.67 -3.86
N ALA A 643 -24.62 6.89 -2.56
CA ALA A 643 -25.86 7.49 -2.05
C ALA A 643 -26.01 8.96 -2.48
N THR A 644 -24.98 9.79 -2.25
CA THR A 644 -25.03 11.24 -2.53
C THR A 644 -24.94 11.60 -4.01
N THR A 645 -24.32 10.76 -4.85
CA THR A 645 -24.22 10.98 -6.31
C THR A 645 -25.53 10.67 -7.05
N ASN A 646 -26.38 9.78 -6.53
CA ASN A 646 -27.59 9.34 -7.21
C ASN A 646 -28.83 9.97 -6.56
N ALA A 647 -29.57 10.80 -7.31
CA ALA A 647 -30.79 11.41 -6.81
C ALA A 647 -31.86 10.38 -6.42
N ASP A 648 -32.64 10.70 -5.37
CA ASP A 648 -33.73 9.89 -4.81
C ASP A 648 -33.31 8.44 -4.42
N PHE A 649 -32.06 8.24 -3.98
CA PHE A 649 -31.52 6.92 -3.69
C PHE A 649 -31.91 6.35 -2.30
N ASP A 650 -33.06 5.66 -2.25
CA ASP A 650 -33.46 4.88 -1.07
C ASP A 650 -32.52 3.69 -0.80
N ILE A 651 -31.63 3.85 0.18
CA ILE A 651 -30.76 2.79 0.71
C ILE A 651 -31.59 1.65 1.32
N LYS A 652 -32.63 1.96 2.12
CA LYS A 652 -33.43 0.97 2.89
C LYS A 652 -34.12 -0.02 1.96
N GLY A 653 -34.72 0.47 0.87
CA GLY A 653 -35.37 -0.35 -0.15
C GLY A 653 -34.42 -1.34 -0.85
N LYS A 654 -33.13 -1.02 -0.94
CA LYS A 654 -32.11 -1.96 -1.46
C LYS A 654 -31.83 -3.10 -0.47
N LEU A 655 -31.81 -2.82 0.83
CA LEU A 655 -31.49 -3.78 1.89
C LEU A 655 -32.45 -4.98 1.92
N VAL A 656 -33.70 -4.80 1.49
CA VAL A 656 -34.74 -5.85 1.43
C VAL A 656 -34.30 -7.07 0.60
N ASN A 657 -33.39 -6.87 -0.38
CA ASN A 657 -32.85 -7.96 -1.20
C ASN A 657 -31.74 -8.77 -0.50
N THR A 658 -31.28 -8.36 0.68
CA THR A 658 -30.11 -8.95 1.38
C THR A 658 -30.51 -9.46 2.77
N LEU A 659 -30.31 -10.76 3.03
CA LEU A 659 -30.68 -11.39 4.30
C LEU A 659 -29.94 -10.75 5.49
N GLY A 660 -30.69 -10.11 6.39
CA GLY A 660 -30.17 -9.38 7.53
C GLY A 660 -29.58 -8.00 7.20
N GLY A 661 -29.78 -7.47 5.98
CA GLY A 661 -29.22 -6.19 5.54
C GLY A 661 -29.66 -4.99 6.38
N GLN A 662 -30.93 -4.95 6.81
CA GLN A 662 -31.46 -3.88 7.68
C GLN A 662 -30.84 -3.90 9.08
N HIS A 663 -30.64 -5.08 9.67
CA HIS A 663 -29.95 -5.22 10.96
C HIS A 663 -28.47 -4.82 10.85
N ALA A 664 -27.78 -5.27 9.81
CA ALA A 664 -26.38 -4.90 9.55
C ALA A 664 -26.22 -3.40 9.32
N TYR A 665 -27.15 -2.76 8.60
CA TYR A 665 -27.20 -1.31 8.41
C TYR A 665 -27.28 -0.57 9.75
N LEU A 666 -28.27 -0.90 10.59
CA LEU A 666 -28.44 -0.26 11.90
C LEU A 666 -27.23 -0.49 12.82
N VAL A 667 -26.72 -1.72 12.93
CA VAL A 667 -25.60 -2.04 13.84
C VAL A 667 -24.27 -1.44 13.36
N ALA A 668 -23.99 -1.49 12.05
CA ALA A 668 -22.74 -0.96 11.51
C ALA A 668 -22.71 0.57 11.56
N LEU A 669 -23.76 1.24 11.09
CA LEU A 669 -23.79 2.70 11.06
C LEU A 669 -23.91 3.31 12.46
N THR A 670 -24.72 2.75 13.36
CA THR A 670 -24.82 3.29 14.72
C THR A 670 -23.48 3.19 15.45
N ARG A 671 -22.73 2.08 15.29
CA ARG A 671 -21.37 1.97 15.82
C ARG A 671 -20.39 2.94 15.18
N LEU A 672 -20.45 3.10 13.86
CA LEU A 672 -19.53 3.97 13.12
C LEU A 672 -19.82 5.46 13.32
N ALA A 673 -21.07 5.84 13.60
CA ALA A 673 -21.47 7.19 13.98
C ALA A 673 -21.05 7.52 15.43
N PHE A 674 -21.24 6.61 16.39
CA PHE A 674 -20.79 6.78 17.78
C PHE A 674 -19.34 6.29 18.03
N SER A 675 -18.51 6.20 16.97
CA SER A 675 -17.09 5.82 17.06
C SER A 675 -16.25 7.02 17.50
N GLU A 676 -15.64 6.94 18.69
CA GLU A 676 -14.67 7.94 19.17
C GLU A 676 -13.27 7.78 18.52
N GLY A 677 -13.07 6.76 17.67
CA GLY A 677 -11.79 6.54 16.98
C GLY A 677 -10.65 6.07 17.89
N LEU A 678 -10.97 5.49 19.06
CA LEU A 678 -10.00 5.15 20.11
C LEU A 678 -9.66 3.66 20.15
N VAL A 679 -8.38 3.36 20.41
CA VAL A 679 -7.79 2.03 20.72
C VAL A 679 -8.06 0.93 19.68
N LEU A 680 -9.29 0.42 19.62
CA LEU A 680 -9.72 -0.56 18.62
C LEU A 680 -10.12 0.13 17.31
N GLU A 681 -10.75 1.29 17.42
CA GLU A 681 -11.24 2.11 16.30
C GLU A 681 -10.19 3.15 15.84
N ALA A 682 -8.96 3.04 16.35
CA ALA A 682 -7.84 3.89 15.96
C ALA A 682 -7.59 3.83 14.45
N GLY A 683 -7.71 4.99 13.79
CA GLY A 683 -7.56 5.16 12.35
C GLY A 683 -8.87 5.19 11.55
N ILE A 684 -10.03 4.98 12.19
CA ILE A 684 -11.31 5.40 11.59
C ILE A 684 -11.28 6.92 11.46
N GLU A 685 -11.65 7.44 10.28
CA GLU A 685 -11.53 8.87 9.98
C GLU A 685 -12.75 9.66 10.47
N ASP A 686 -12.53 10.87 11.02
CA ASP A 686 -13.63 11.77 11.42
C ASP A 686 -14.63 12.00 10.27
N GLU A 687 -14.15 12.12 9.02
CA GLU A 687 -15.03 12.25 7.84
C GLU A 687 -15.94 11.02 7.66
N VAL A 688 -15.43 9.82 7.95
CA VAL A 688 -16.17 8.54 7.84
C VAL A 688 -17.22 8.41 8.93
N VAL A 689 -16.94 8.90 10.14
CA VAL A 689 -17.91 9.03 11.24
C VAL A 689 -19.06 9.98 10.86
N ASN A 690 -18.73 11.14 10.29
CA ASN A 690 -19.73 12.10 9.80
C ASN A 690 -20.57 11.54 8.63
N MET A 691 -19.94 10.83 7.66
CA MET A 691 -20.67 10.14 6.58
C MET A 691 -21.64 9.07 7.12
N ALA A 692 -21.30 8.42 8.25
CA ALA A 692 -22.17 7.45 8.90
C ALA A 692 -23.35 8.12 9.60
N HIS A 693 -23.14 9.27 10.26
CA HIS A 693 -24.20 10.12 10.80
C HIS A 693 -25.19 10.58 9.72
N ASP A 694 -24.72 11.23 8.65
CA ASP A 694 -25.57 11.74 7.55
C ASP A 694 -26.56 10.67 7.04
N ILE A 695 -26.06 9.46 6.77
CA ILE A 695 -26.85 8.33 6.24
C ILE A 695 -27.75 7.69 7.30
N LEU A 696 -27.41 7.82 8.58
CA LEU A 696 -28.22 7.32 9.70
C LEU A 696 -29.34 8.31 10.07
N ASP A 697 -29.13 9.61 9.92
CA ASP A 697 -30.12 10.65 10.20
C ASP A 697 -31.23 10.71 9.13
N GLU A 698 -30.89 10.62 7.84
CA GLU A 698 -31.86 10.29 6.78
C GLU A 698 -32.41 8.84 6.95
N GLY A 699 -31.63 8.02 7.65
CA GLY A 699 -31.81 6.60 7.91
C GLY A 699 -32.74 6.21 9.05
N LEU A 700 -33.25 7.13 9.87
CA LEU A 700 -34.04 6.80 11.06
C LEU A 700 -35.34 7.61 11.15
N SER A 701 -36.36 7.05 11.80
CA SER A 701 -37.45 7.87 12.33
C SER A 701 -37.01 8.57 13.62
N MET A 702 -37.65 9.69 13.95
CA MET A 702 -37.34 10.49 15.14
C MET A 702 -37.39 9.66 16.43
N GLU A 703 -38.31 8.70 16.54
CA GLU A 703 -38.45 7.82 17.71
C GLU A 703 -37.32 6.75 17.80
N GLU A 704 -36.82 6.26 16.66
CA GLU A 704 -35.70 5.32 16.61
C GLU A 704 -34.37 6.03 16.92
N GLY A 705 -34.15 7.22 16.36
CA GLY A 705 -32.96 8.05 16.66
C GLY A 705 -32.85 8.40 18.15
N ASP A 706 -33.97 8.81 18.75
CA ASP A 706 -34.06 9.07 20.19
C ASP A 706 -33.79 7.83 21.06
N ALA A 707 -34.03 6.62 20.55
CA ALA A 707 -33.74 5.37 21.26
C ALA A 707 -32.25 5.01 21.15
N PHE A 708 -31.66 5.04 19.96
CA PHE A 708 -30.23 4.77 19.76
C PHE A 708 -29.35 5.80 20.48
N GLY A 709 -29.69 7.09 20.40
CA GLY A 709 -28.94 8.14 21.11
C GLY A 709 -28.86 7.90 22.62
N LYS A 710 -29.92 7.39 23.25
CA LYS A 710 -29.93 7.05 24.69
C LYS A 710 -29.05 5.83 25.00
N VAL A 711 -29.01 4.82 24.14
CA VAL A 711 -28.21 3.60 24.33
C VAL A 711 -26.71 3.85 24.21
N PHE A 712 -26.28 4.74 23.31
CA PHE A 712 -24.85 5.00 23.10
C PHE A 712 -24.33 6.18 23.94
N SER A 713 -25.10 7.25 24.16
CA SER A 713 -24.67 8.38 25.01
C SER A 713 -24.51 8.00 26.49
N SER A 714 -25.21 6.96 26.96
CA SER A 714 -25.06 6.44 28.33
C SER A 714 -23.78 5.62 28.54
N GLY A 715 -23.03 5.31 27.47
CA GLY A 715 -21.72 4.65 27.56
C GLY A 715 -20.53 5.61 27.72
N SER A 716 -20.62 6.85 27.20
CA SER A 716 -19.52 7.84 27.25
C SER A 716 -19.62 8.77 28.48
N THR A 717 -20.21 8.28 29.58
CA THR A 717 -20.44 9.07 30.82
C THR A 717 -20.05 8.36 32.13
N THR A 718 -19.24 7.29 32.06
CA THR A 718 -18.71 6.54 33.22
C THR A 718 -17.19 6.39 33.19
#